data_AF-A0A329RPZ2-F1
#
_entry.id   AF-A0A329RPZ2-F1
#
_cell.length_a   1.000
_cell.length_b   1.000
_cell.length_c   1.000
_cell.angle_alpha   90.00
_cell.angle_beta   90.00
_cell.angle_gamma   90.00
#
_symmetry.space_group_name_H-M   'P 1'
#
loop_
_entity.id
_entity.type
_entity.pdbx_description
1 polymer ?
#
loop_
_entity_poly.entity_id
_entity_poly.type
_entity_poly.pdbx_seq_one_letter_code
_entity_poly.pdbx_strand_id
1 'polypeptide(L)'
;MAGRLLGAVLAVVLSLVQHELAATASIVTGVAPGFAAGTTGGGDTKPVYPTTVKELATYLSDAEPRVIVLNKEFTFIGTEGSTTESGCRPTNNQQCLAKNNGFKGQDAILMNGDTAMQQTGGCDSDGKSIDVTYDNAAKAPLAIASDKILVGEGTKGVLNGKGLIISGSNVIVQNIHITNLNPHLVWGGDGITIRGEGDVAPKGVWIDHVKVSSLGRQMVVINFSGATGVTISNSDFDGNTKFSASCDGHHYWGFLILGKKTEVSLIGNYIHHTSGRSPKIGGHDGDISVVHAANNYFYENSGHAFDVATGGYVLAEGNYFASVKSPNMDDPTGNFMVPTAAGDCKATIGRDCELNVLKDSGTLKGYSQDKVGDQLTDVKKQITDYKVTAATPFSEASGNFGVGELGGGVTQSSASSGAEAPKTDTKTMPPKTPVATKLSTTKAPVETKAPTTQGSDAGAPTTQGSGSAAVLDTIAPVSTKAPSTTKAPASTNTPATKVPTPADAPNESQTPAPASGGSTSAGSVPGFGAGTTGGGNAKPVNPKTIKELATYLSDTKPRVIVLHQEFKFINTEGSTKESGCRPTNNQQCLAKNNGFKGQDAILMDGDSTMQQTGGCDSGGKSIEVTYDNAAKTPLSVASDKTLVGEGIKGVLNGKGLRIEGSNVIIQNILITNLNPHLVWGGDAISIGGSGEAPKNIWIDHVKISSVGRQMIVVHFSGATGVTISNSDFDGNTKFSASCDGHHYWGFLLYGKTTQISLVGNYIHKMSGRGPKIGGAEGDNVVVHAANNYFDDNTGHAFDIAAGAYVLAEGNYFSSVKTPNLDDPAGNFFVPVRESNCKTAIGRACKLNVLTASGKLTSYSARAALGEVSKYSKQIGGYAATEALKLSVASGNFGVGALTSVVASATKKNDTAAKETGPPSKDGTQQEDTAAQTSMESGAPANEAASVAGDSDVTQGEVQSTEARSITTCKRKLRNRH
;
A
#
# COMPACT_ATOMS: atom_id res chain seq x y z
N MET A 1 -71.39 -54.79 3.03
CA MET A 1 -71.31 -53.54 2.26
C MET A 1 -70.26 -52.65 2.92
N ALA A 2 -69.45 -51.80 2.29
CA ALA A 2 -68.89 -51.69 0.93
C ALA A 2 -68.52 -50.20 0.72
N GLY A 3 -67.22 -49.87 0.58
CA GLY A 3 -66.71 -48.51 0.32
C GLY A 3 -66.78 -47.56 1.54
N ARG A 4 -65.72 -46.83 1.90
CA ARG A 4 -64.82 -46.05 1.03
C ARG A 4 -63.38 -46.02 1.54
N LEU A 5 -62.46 -46.26 0.60
CA LEU A 5 -61.03 -46.00 0.73
C LEU A 5 -60.71 -44.55 0.25
N LEU A 6 -59.47 -44.12 0.50
CA LEU A 6 -58.85 -42.82 0.13
C LEU A 6 -59.43 -41.59 0.86
N GLY A 7 -58.56 -40.81 1.53
CA GLY A 7 -58.86 -39.41 1.86
C GLY A 7 -58.37 -38.77 3.17
N ALA A 8 -57.58 -39.42 4.04
CA ALA A 8 -57.28 -38.83 5.37
C ALA A 8 -55.95 -39.25 6.07
N VAL A 9 -54.84 -39.46 5.34
CA VAL A 9 -53.55 -39.89 5.95
C VAL A 9 -52.33 -39.11 5.43
N LEU A 10 -52.50 -37.82 5.08
CA LEU A 10 -51.43 -37.00 4.48
C LEU A 10 -51.36 -35.59 5.11
N ALA A 11 -51.20 -35.52 6.43
CA ALA A 11 -51.23 -34.23 7.17
C ALA A 11 -50.33 -34.15 8.42
N VAL A 12 -49.50 -35.15 8.74
CA VAL A 12 -48.76 -35.23 10.04
C VAL A 12 -47.27 -35.60 9.88
N VAL A 13 -46.68 -35.41 8.70
CA VAL A 13 -45.24 -35.69 8.44
C VAL A 13 -44.60 -34.55 7.62
N LEU A 14 -44.89 -33.30 7.98
CA LEU A 14 -44.41 -32.12 7.23
C LEU A 14 -44.20 -30.87 8.11
N SER A 15 -43.77 -31.07 9.36
CA SER A 15 -43.62 -29.98 10.34
C SER A 15 -42.48 -30.20 11.35
N LEU A 16 -41.33 -30.75 10.92
CA LEU A 16 -40.15 -30.92 11.80
C LEU A 16 -38.78 -31.04 11.08
N VAL A 17 -38.63 -30.40 9.91
CA VAL A 17 -37.30 -30.14 9.30
C VAL A 17 -37.22 -28.69 8.78
N GLN A 18 -37.14 -27.74 9.72
CA GLN A 18 -36.50 -26.45 9.47
C GLN A 18 -35.22 -26.41 10.29
N HIS A 19 -34.17 -27.06 9.77
CA HIS A 19 -32.82 -26.79 10.24
C HIS A 19 -32.41 -25.38 9.80
N GLU A 20 -31.62 -24.72 10.63
CA GLU A 20 -31.15 -23.36 10.40
C GLU A 20 -30.23 -23.34 9.17
N LEU A 21 -30.69 -22.74 8.05
CA LEU A 21 -29.75 -22.21 7.05
C LEU A 21 -29.10 -20.95 7.62
N ALA A 22 -28.13 -21.16 8.52
CA ALA A 22 -27.10 -20.19 8.78
C ALA A 22 -26.33 -19.99 7.46
N ALA A 23 -26.68 -18.94 6.72
CA ALA A 23 -26.03 -18.62 5.46
C ALA A 23 -24.55 -18.34 5.71
N THR A 24 -23.71 -19.31 5.36
CA THR A 24 -22.25 -19.15 5.36
C THR A 24 -21.90 -18.00 4.43
N ALA A 25 -21.28 -16.95 4.97
CA ALA A 25 -20.81 -15.85 4.14
C ALA A 25 -19.82 -16.40 3.11
N SER A 26 -20.15 -16.26 1.82
CA SER A 26 -19.26 -16.64 0.74
C SER A 26 -17.92 -15.94 0.91
N ILE A 27 -16.83 -16.71 0.86
CA ILE A 27 -15.48 -16.16 0.92
C ILE A 27 -15.05 -15.51 -0.40
N VAL A 28 -15.80 -15.78 -1.48
CA VAL A 28 -15.75 -15.03 -2.74
C VAL A 28 -16.73 -13.87 -2.66
N THR A 29 -16.28 -12.67 -2.99
CA THR A 29 -17.10 -11.45 -2.96
C THR A 29 -17.72 -11.16 -4.31
N GLY A 30 -19.04 -10.92 -4.32
CA GLY A 30 -19.79 -10.59 -5.54
C GLY A 30 -20.20 -11.81 -6.37
N VAL A 31 -20.53 -11.57 -7.64
CA VAL A 31 -20.87 -12.60 -8.63
C VAL A 31 -20.24 -12.25 -9.98
N ALA A 32 -19.85 -13.26 -10.74
CA ALA A 32 -19.25 -13.08 -12.06
C ALA A 32 -20.19 -12.31 -13.01
N PRO A 33 -19.78 -11.14 -13.56
CA PRO A 33 -20.54 -10.44 -14.57
C PRO A 33 -20.26 -11.00 -15.98
N GLY A 34 -21.07 -10.63 -16.96
CA GLY A 34 -20.81 -10.89 -18.37
C GLY A 34 -20.76 -12.38 -18.73
N PHE A 35 -19.73 -12.77 -19.48
CA PHE A 35 -19.62 -14.13 -20.04
C PHE A 35 -19.52 -15.25 -19.00
N ALA A 36 -18.85 -15.05 -17.86
CA ALA A 36 -18.73 -16.06 -16.79
C ALA A 36 -19.92 -16.09 -15.79
N ALA A 37 -21.02 -15.38 -16.07
CA ALA A 37 -22.17 -15.32 -15.17
C ALA A 37 -22.74 -16.71 -14.85
N GLY A 38 -22.85 -17.04 -13.56
CA GLY A 38 -23.27 -18.35 -13.06
C GLY A 38 -22.11 -19.30 -12.67
N THR A 39 -20.85 -18.89 -12.81
CA THR A 39 -19.69 -19.63 -12.26
C THR A 39 -19.76 -19.67 -10.72
N THR A 40 -19.58 -20.84 -10.13
CA THR A 40 -19.64 -21.07 -8.66
C THR A 40 -18.29 -21.49 -8.06
N GLY A 41 -17.35 -21.96 -8.88
CA GLY A 41 -16.11 -22.57 -8.40
C GLY A 41 -16.40 -23.76 -7.47
N GLY A 42 -15.63 -23.88 -6.38
CA GLY A 42 -15.82 -24.93 -5.36
C GLY A 42 -17.08 -24.82 -4.50
N GLY A 43 -17.95 -23.83 -4.74
CA GLY A 43 -19.20 -23.63 -4.00
C GLY A 43 -19.00 -23.42 -2.50
N ASP A 44 -19.97 -23.85 -1.70
CA ASP A 44 -19.95 -23.74 -0.22
C ASP A 44 -19.03 -24.77 0.47
N THR A 45 -18.03 -25.32 -0.23
CA THR A 45 -17.09 -26.28 0.35
C THR A 45 -16.27 -25.62 1.46
N LYS A 46 -16.07 -26.31 2.58
CA LYS A 46 -15.31 -25.79 3.72
C LYS A 46 -13.91 -25.28 3.30
N PRO A 47 -13.53 -24.03 3.60
CA PRO A 47 -12.23 -23.48 3.27
C PRO A 47 -11.05 -24.30 3.78
N VAL A 48 -10.03 -24.45 2.93
CA VAL A 48 -8.70 -25.01 3.25
C VAL A 48 -7.63 -23.93 3.14
N TYR A 49 -6.70 -23.96 4.10
CA TYR A 49 -5.62 -22.98 4.23
C TYR A 49 -4.28 -23.72 4.07
N PRO A 50 -3.72 -23.84 2.84
CA PRO A 50 -2.46 -24.54 2.63
C PRO A 50 -1.32 -23.89 3.43
N THR A 51 -0.47 -24.72 4.04
CA THR A 51 0.69 -24.24 4.81
C THR A 51 1.99 -24.33 4.01
N THR A 52 2.01 -25.14 2.94
CA THR A 52 3.17 -25.35 2.06
C THR A 52 2.80 -25.21 0.58
N VAL A 53 3.81 -24.92 -0.25
CA VAL A 53 3.69 -24.93 -1.72
C VAL A 53 3.17 -26.27 -2.28
N LYS A 54 3.46 -27.39 -1.60
CA LYS A 54 3.01 -28.73 -1.99
C LYS A 54 1.53 -28.97 -1.70
N GLU A 55 1.03 -28.51 -0.55
CA GLU A 55 -0.39 -28.56 -0.21
C GLU A 55 -1.21 -27.68 -1.16
N LEU A 56 -0.73 -26.46 -1.45
CA LEU A 56 -1.35 -25.57 -2.43
C LEU A 56 -1.46 -26.23 -3.81
N ALA A 57 -0.35 -26.79 -4.32
CA ALA A 57 -0.36 -27.51 -5.60
C ALA A 57 -1.31 -28.72 -5.59
N THR A 58 -1.42 -29.43 -4.46
CA THR A 58 -2.31 -30.60 -4.30
C THR A 58 -3.78 -30.16 -4.33
N TYR A 59 -4.18 -29.17 -3.53
CA TYR A 59 -5.56 -28.69 -3.49
C TYR A 59 -6.01 -28.06 -4.81
N LEU A 60 -5.11 -27.43 -5.58
CA LEU A 60 -5.45 -26.87 -6.89
C LEU A 60 -5.68 -27.96 -7.96
N SER A 61 -4.93 -29.06 -7.89
CA SER A 61 -4.92 -30.11 -8.91
C SER A 61 -5.76 -31.35 -8.60
N ASP A 62 -6.26 -31.50 -7.37
CA ASP A 62 -7.14 -32.63 -7.02
C ASP A 62 -8.54 -32.53 -7.66
N ALA A 63 -9.25 -33.66 -7.68
CA ALA A 63 -10.57 -33.79 -8.32
C ALA A 63 -11.74 -33.36 -7.42
N GLU A 64 -11.48 -32.97 -6.18
CA GLU A 64 -12.53 -32.57 -5.23
C GLU A 64 -12.91 -31.10 -5.48
N PRO A 65 -14.17 -30.68 -5.24
CA PRO A 65 -14.48 -29.26 -5.10
C PRO A 65 -13.64 -28.65 -3.97
N ARG A 66 -13.04 -27.47 -4.18
CA ARG A 66 -12.20 -26.81 -3.15
C ARG A 66 -12.43 -25.32 -3.06
N VAL A 67 -12.37 -24.82 -1.83
CA VAL A 67 -12.23 -23.40 -1.49
C VAL A 67 -10.87 -23.20 -0.83
N ILE A 68 -9.94 -22.58 -1.55
CA ILE A 68 -8.52 -22.51 -1.19
C ILE A 68 -8.15 -21.07 -0.84
N VAL A 69 -7.74 -20.82 0.39
CA VAL A 69 -7.52 -19.48 0.93
C VAL A 69 -6.03 -19.21 1.11
N LEU A 70 -5.49 -18.22 0.40
CA LEU A 70 -4.12 -17.75 0.53
C LEU A 70 -4.05 -16.62 1.57
N ASN A 71 -3.73 -16.98 2.81
CA ASN A 71 -3.54 -16.02 3.90
C ASN A 71 -2.07 -15.56 4.07
N LYS A 72 -1.21 -15.86 3.09
CA LYS A 72 0.22 -15.54 3.06
C LYS A 72 0.83 -15.67 1.65
N GLU A 73 2.04 -15.16 1.49
CA GLU A 73 2.86 -15.39 0.30
C GLU A 73 3.31 -16.87 0.20
N PHE A 74 3.27 -17.40 -1.02
CA PHE A 74 3.90 -18.65 -1.43
C PHE A 74 5.03 -18.34 -2.40
N THR A 75 6.25 -18.35 -1.89
CA THR A 75 7.48 -18.16 -2.68
C THR A 75 7.91 -19.49 -3.30
N PHE A 76 8.03 -19.52 -4.62
CA PHE A 76 8.49 -20.66 -5.42
C PHE A 76 9.90 -20.46 -6.01
N ILE A 77 10.45 -19.25 -5.92
CA ILE A 77 11.81 -18.95 -6.36
C ILE A 77 12.80 -19.90 -5.64
N GLY A 78 13.61 -20.61 -6.41
CA GLY A 78 14.58 -21.60 -5.96
C GLY A 78 14.02 -23.00 -5.68
N THR A 79 12.69 -23.22 -5.65
CA THR A 79 12.13 -24.53 -5.23
C THR A 79 12.32 -25.65 -6.25
N GLU A 80 12.53 -25.29 -7.52
CA GLU A 80 12.78 -26.23 -8.64
C GLU A 80 14.17 -26.02 -9.29
N GLY A 81 15.04 -25.25 -8.61
CA GLY A 81 16.37 -24.88 -9.10
C GLY A 81 16.35 -23.93 -10.30
N SER A 82 17.50 -23.77 -10.94
CA SER A 82 17.68 -22.95 -12.12
C SER A 82 18.29 -23.73 -13.28
N THR A 83 18.04 -23.27 -14.50
CA THR A 83 18.65 -23.77 -15.73
C THR A 83 19.46 -22.66 -16.38
N THR A 84 20.62 -22.99 -16.94
CA THR A 84 21.40 -22.13 -17.83
C THR A 84 21.56 -22.82 -19.17
N GLU A 85 21.15 -22.16 -20.25
CA GLU A 85 21.18 -22.70 -21.61
C GLU A 85 21.34 -21.58 -22.65
N SER A 86 21.47 -21.96 -23.93
CA SER A 86 21.57 -20.98 -25.02
C SER A 86 20.23 -20.28 -25.23
N GLY A 87 20.24 -18.95 -25.09
CA GLY A 87 19.17 -18.02 -25.39
C GLY A 87 19.51 -17.11 -26.57
N CYS A 88 18.58 -16.23 -26.92
CA CYS A 88 18.81 -15.13 -27.87
C CYS A 88 18.74 -13.77 -27.16
N ARG A 89 19.66 -12.88 -27.55
CA ARG A 89 19.57 -11.43 -27.34
C ARG A 89 19.04 -10.75 -28.61
N PRO A 90 17.72 -10.48 -28.70
CA PRO A 90 17.12 -9.85 -29.86
C PRO A 90 17.64 -8.42 -30.07
N THR A 91 17.53 -7.92 -31.30
CA THR A 91 18.06 -6.64 -31.76
C THR A 91 17.48 -5.44 -31.01
N ASN A 92 16.23 -5.52 -30.55
CA ASN A 92 15.65 -4.52 -29.64
C ASN A 92 16.40 -4.45 -28.29
N ASN A 93 16.80 -5.58 -27.70
CA ASN A 93 17.62 -5.59 -26.48
C ASN A 93 19.07 -5.17 -26.75
N GLN A 94 19.66 -5.57 -27.89
CA GLN A 94 20.98 -5.07 -28.32
C GLN A 94 20.99 -3.53 -28.41
N GLN A 95 19.96 -2.95 -29.04
CA GLN A 95 19.76 -1.50 -29.08
C GLN A 95 19.46 -0.91 -27.70
N CYS A 96 18.76 -1.64 -26.82
CA CYS A 96 18.44 -1.16 -25.48
C CYS A 96 19.68 -0.99 -24.60
N LEU A 97 20.54 -2.01 -24.56
CA LEU A 97 21.82 -1.96 -23.84
C LEU A 97 22.72 -0.85 -24.40
N ALA A 98 22.67 -0.58 -25.70
CA ALA A 98 23.38 0.53 -26.33
C ALA A 98 22.80 1.92 -26.02
N LYS A 99 21.49 2.05 -25.75
CA LYS A 99 20.85 3.31 -25.33
C LYS A 99 21.24 3.72 -23.91
N ASN A 100 21.47 2.76 -23.02
CA ASN A 100 21.80 2.98 -21.60
C ASN A 100 20.86 4.00 -20.89
N ASN A 101 19.55 3.92 -21.20
CA ASN A 101 18.54 4.91 -20.79
C ASN A 101 17.90 4.61 -19.42
N GLY A 102 18.55 3.82 -18.57
CA GLY A 102 18.03 3.35 -17.28
C GLY A 102 17.17 2.08 -17.34
N PHE A 103 16.65 1.72 -18.51
CA PHE A 103 15.89 0.48 -18.73
C PHE A 103 16.78 -0.64 -19.29
N LYS A 104 16.27 -1.87 -19.24
CA LYS A 104 16.85 -3.04 -19.91
C LYS A 104 15.83 -3.63 -20.88
N GLY A 105 16.31 -4.26 -21.94
CA GLY A 105 15.47 -5.12 -22.76
C GLY A 105 15.28 -6.48 -22.11
N GLN A 106 14.48 -7.32 -22.74
CA GLN A 106 14.38 -8.74 -22.41
C GLN A 106 15.25 -9.55 -23.37
N ASP A 107 15.89 -10.59 -22.86
CA ASP A 107 16.42 -11.68 -23.68
C ASP A 107 15.32 -12.73 -23.90
N ALA A 108 15.55 -13.74 -24.75
CA ALA A 108 14.58 -14.79 -25.04
C ALA A 108 15.17 -16.18 -24.78
N ILE A 109 14.41 -17.04 -24.10
CA ILE A 109 14.70 -18.48 -24.05
C ILE A 109 14.29 -19.09 -25.39
N LEU A 110 15.12 -19.99 -25.94
CA LEU A 110 14.83 -20.65 -27.23
C LEU A 110 13.74 -21.73 -27.08
N MET A 111 13.15 -22.16 -28.20
CA MET A 111 12.28 -23.35 -28.19
C MET A 111 13.13 -24.63 -28.25
N ASN A 112 12.64 -25.72 -27.66
CA ASN A 112 13.33 -27.02 -27.71
C ASN A 112 13.60 -27.45 -29.17
N GLY A 113 14.87 -27.42 -29.57
CA GLY A 113 15.32 -27.76 -30.92
C GLY A 113 15.62 -26.57 -31.84
N ASP A 114 15.27 -25.34 -31.47
CA ASP A 114 15.59 -24.13 -32.25
C ASP A 114 17.03 -23.68 -32.00
N THR A 115 18.00 -24.34 -32.64
CA THR A 115 19.41 -23.94 -32.63
C THR A 115 19.73 -22.84 -33.65
N ALA A 116 18.77 -22.44 -34.48
CA ALA A 116 18.92 -21.40 -35.50
C ALA A 116 18.45 -20.01 -35.02
N MET A 117 17.73 -19.97 -33.88
CA MET A 117 17.03 -18.78 -33.36
C MET A 117 15.92 -18.26 -34.27
N GLN A 118 15.36 -19.11 -35.15
CA GLN A 118 14.40 -18.74 -36.20
C GLN A 118 12.95 -19.16 -35.92
N GLN A 119 12.70 -19.92 -34.85
CA GLN A 119 11.38 -20.45 -34.49
C GLN A 119 10.80 -19.80 -33.22
N THR A 120 11.61 -19.06 -32.46
CA THR A 120 11.14 -18.37 -31.26
C THR A 120 10.17 -17.22 -31.56
N GLY A 121 9.10 -17.12 -30.77
CA GLY A 121 8.36 -15.86 -30.62
C GLY A 121 9.09 -14.94 -29.63
N GLY A 122 10.26 -14.41 -30.00
CA GLY A 122 11.08 -13.57 -29.10
C GLY A 122 12.46 -13.15 -29.63
N CYS A 123 13.01 -13.86 -30.60
CA CYS A 123 14.23 -13.51 -31.32
C CYS A 123 13.89 -12.98 -32.74
N ASP A 124 14.78 -12.13 -33.28
CA ASP A 124 14.80 -11.71 -34.69
C ASP A 124 16.05 -12.26 -35.39
N SER A 125 16.09 -12.18 -36.72
CA SER A 125 17.17 -12.76 -37.55
C SER A 125 18.57 -12.19 -37.28
N ASP A 126 18.66 -10.98 -36.70
CA ASP A 126 19.92 -10.33 -36.33
C ASP A 126 20.23 -10.46 -34.82
N GLY A 127 19.44 -11.29 -34.13
CA GLY A 127 19.62 -11.67 -32.73
C GLY A 127 20.94 -12.42 -32.49
N LYS A 128 21.49 -12.28 -31.28
CA LYS A 128 22.76 -12.89 -30.88
C LYS A 128 22.54 -14.01 -29.89
N SER A 129 23.10 -15.19 -30.15
CA SER A 129 23.15 -16.26 -29.15
C SER A 129 23.96 -15.80 -27.93
N ILE A 130 23.43 -16.11 -26.74
CA ILE A 130 23.98 -15.81 -25.41
C ILE A 130 23.64 -16.95 -24.46
N ASP A 131 24.31 -17.06 -23.31
CA ASP A 131 23.78 -17.85 -22.21
C ASP A 131 22.65 -17.08 -21.50
N VAL A 132 21.55 -17.76 -21.20
CA VAL A 132 20.44 -17.26 -20.36
C VAL A 132 20.26 -18.16 -19.15
N THR A 133 20.04 -17.56 -17.98
CA THR A 133 19.73 -18.28 -16.73
C THR A 133 18.36 -17.89 -16.22
N TYR A 134 17.54 -18.88 -15.87
CA TYR A 134 16.19 -18.70 -15.35
C TYR A 134 15.87 -19.65 -14.19
N ASP A 135 14.91 -19.25 -13.36
CA ASP A 135 14.31 -20.11 -12.34
C ASP A 135 13.30 -21.08 -12.99
N ASN A 136 13.38 -22.36 -12.65
CA ASN A 136 12.55 -23.39 -13.25
C ASN A 136 11.08 -23.34 -12.81
N ALA A 137 10.77 -22.85 -11.60
CA ALA A 137 9.42 -22.91 -11.05
C ALA A 137 8.42 -22.08 -11.87
N ALA A 138 8.86 -20.93 -12.41
CA ALA A 138 8.08 -20.08 -13.30
C ALA A 138 7.75 -20.72 -14.67
N LYS A 139 8.46 -21.79 -15.06
CA LYS A 139 8.24 -22.53 -16.32
C LYS A 139 7.16 -23.61 -16.21
N ALA A 140 6.82 -24.04 -14.99
CA ALA A 140 5.97 -25.21 -14.71
C ALA A 140 4.72 -24.82 -13.88
N PRO A 141 3.77 -24.03 -14.43
CA PRO A 141 2.70 -23.38 -13.66
C PRO A 141 1.82 -24.33 -12.84
N LEU A 142 1.21 -23.79 -11.78
CA LEU A 142 0.28 -24.54 -10.91
C LEU A 142 -0.99 -24.90 -11.68
N ALA A 143 -1.24 -26.20 -11.84
CA ALA A 143 -2.45 -26.70 -12.49
C ALA A 143 -3.69 -26.54 -11.61
N ILE A 144 -4.74 -25.94 -12.17
CA ILE A 144 -6.05 -25.79 -11.54
C ILE A 144 -7.06 -26.69 -12.26
N ALA A 145 -7.56 -27.68 -11.54
CA ALA A 145 -8.62 -28.59 -11.96
C ALA A 145 -10.01 -27.93 -11.87
N SER A 146 -11.08 -28.67 -12.18
CA SER A 146 -12.45 -28.12 -12.11
C SER A 146 -12.91 -27.84 -10.68
N ASP A 147 -13.94 -27.01 -10.55
CA ASP A 147 -14.68 -26.76 -9.30
C ASP A 147 -13.77 -26.20 -8.18
N LYS A 148 -13.00 -25.18 -8.52
CA LYS A 148 -12.03 -24.53 -7.62
C LYS A 148 -12.38 -23.06 -7.37
N ILE A 149 -12.32 -22.66 -6.10
CA ILE A 149 -12.13 -21.27 -5.67
C ILE A 149 -10.69 -21.16 -5.17
N LEU A 150 -9.92 -20.24 -5.75
CA LEU A 150 -8.64 -19.77 -5.22
C LEU A 150 -8.81 -18.29 -4.85
N VAL A 151 -8.71 -17.98 -3.55
CA VAL A 151 -8.96 -16.63 -3.03
C VAL A 151 -7.86 -16.16 -2.08
N GLY A 152 -7.44 -14.90 -2.18
CA GLY A 152 -6.52 -14.28 -1.22
C GLY A 152 -7.24 -13.59 -0.06
N GLU A 153 -6.63 -13.64 1.13
CA GLU A 153 -7.10 -12.92 2.31
C GLU A 153 -6.48 -11.51 2.35
N GLY A 154 -7.27 -10.46 2.17
CA GLY A 154 -6.77 -9.10 2.00
C GLY A 154 -5.76 -9.02 0.85
N THR A 155 -4.59 -8.40 1.07
CA THR A 155 -3.46 -8.46 0.12
C THR A 155 -2.40 -9.50 0.45
N LYS A 156 -2.72 -10.50 1.29
CA LYS A 156 -1.76 -11.53 1.73
C LYS A 156 -1.55 -12.64 0.70
N GLY A 157 -2.53 -12.86 -0.19
CA GLY A 157 -2.50 -13.95 -1.17
C GLY A 157 -1.56 -13.69 -2.34
N VAL A 158 -0.28 -14.03 -2.19
CA VAL A 158 0.75 -13.76 -3.21
C VAL A 158 1.38 -15.05 -3.71
N LEU A 159 1.48 -15.21 -5.04
CA LEU A 159 2.24 -16.26 -5.72
C LEU A 159 3.51 -15.64 -6.31
N ASN A 160 4.65 -15.87 -5.66
CA ASN A 160 5.93 -15.25 -5.98
C ASN A 160 6.85 -16.25 -6.69
N GLY A 161 7.12 -16.02 -7.98
CA GLY A 161 7.95 -16.87 -8.84
C GLY A 161 7.21 -17.98 -9.59
N LYS A 162 5.87 -18.05 -9.53
CA LYS A 162 5.10 -19.11 -10.21
C LYS A 162 3.71 -18.66 -10.64
N GLY A 163 3.31 -19.03 -11.86
CA GLY A 163 2.01 -18.72 -12.47
C GLY A 163 1.00 -19.86 -12.37
N LEU A 164 -0.18 -19.64 -12.96
CA LEU A 164 -1.32 -20.58 -12.98
C LEU A 164 -1.58 -21.14 -14.37
N ILE A 165 -2.03 -22.39 -14.45
CA ILE A 165 -2.67 -22.97 -15.65
C ILE A 165 -4.04 -23.55 -15.28
N ILE A 166 -5.10 -22.91 -15.78
CA ILE A 166 -6.48 -23.32 -15.61
C ILE A 166 -6.82 -24.31 -16.73
N SER A 167 -6.87 -25.59 -16.36
CA SER A 167 -7.25 -26.70 -17.24
C SER A 167 -8.70 -27.14 -17.03
N GLY A 168 -9.21 -26.97 -15.80
CA GLY A 168 -10.59 -27.30 -15.43
C GLY A 168 -11.63 -26.26 -15.83
N SER A 169 -12.91 -26.61 -15.63
CA SER A 169 -14.06 -25.73 -15.79
C SER A 169 -14.67 -25.38 -14.42
N ASN A 170 -15.50 -24.33 -14.37
CA ASN A 170 -16.07 -23.80 -13.13
C ASN A 170 -14.97 -23.41 -12.13
N VAL A 171 -14.23 -22.35 -12.44
CA VAL A 171 -13.06 -21.89 -11.66
C VAL A 171 -13.17 -20.41 -11.36
N ILE A 172 -12.95 -20.05 -10.09
CA ILE A 172 -12.86 -18.66 -9.61
C ILE A 172 -11.44 -18.43 -9.06
N VAL A 173 -10.78 -17.39 -9.56
CA VAL A 173 -9.51 -16.89 -9.04
C VAL A 173 -9.72 -15.43 -8.63
N GLN A 174 -9.80 -15.16 -7.33
CA GLN A 174 -10.11 -13.83 -6.80
C GLN A 174 -9.03 -13.32 -5.84
N ASN A 175 -8.74 -12.02 -5.86
CA ASN A 175 -7.96 -11.34 -4.82
C ASN A 175 -6.54 -11.89 -4.60
N ILE A 176 -5.81 -12.29 -5.65
CA ILE A 176 -4.42 -12.76 -5.55
C ILE A 176 -3.44 -11.94 -6.41
N HIS A 177 -2.18 -11.88 -5.97
CA HIS A 177 -1.08 -11.24 -6.70
C HIS A 177 -0.13 -12.29 -7.28
N ILE A 178 0.11 -12.27 -8.59
CA ILE A 178 1.06 -13.15 -9.29
C ILE A 178 2.25 -12.32 -9.77
N THR A 179 3.48 -12.66 -9.36
CA THR A 179 4.65 -11.80 -9.59
C THR A 179 6.01 -12.51 -9.62
N ASN A 180 7.02 -11.86 -10.22
CA ASN A 180 8.44 -12.26 -10.32
C ASN A 180 8.75 -13.52 -11.15
N LEU A 181 7.99 -13.78 -12.21
CA LEU A 181 8.20 -14.94 -13.10
C LEU A 181 9.26 -14.63 -14.17
N ASN A 182 10.56 -14.68 -13.81
CA ASN A 182 11.70 -14.43 -14.72
C ASN A 182 11.53 -13.19 -15.63
N PRO A 183 11.31 -11.97 -15.10
CA PRO A 183 10.96 -10.77 -15.88
C PRO A 183 11.98 -10.38 -16.97
N HIS A 184 13.24 -10.77 -16.82
CA HIS A 184 14.31 -10.53 -17.79
C HIS A 184 14.22 -11.37 -19.07
N LEU A 185 13.33 -12.37 -19.12
CA LEU A 185 13.29 -13.35 -20.21
C LEU A 185 11.89 -13.53 -20.82
N VAL A 186 11.78 -13.28 -22.12
CA VAL A 186 10.67 -13.80 -22.94
C VAL A 186 10.69 -15.32 -22.87
N TRP A 187 9.52 -15.94 -22.67
CA TRP A 187 9.33 -17.36 -22.34
C TRP A 187 9.84 -17.79 -20.94
N GLY A 188 10.20 -16.83 -20.07
CA GLY A 188 10.57 -17.08 -18.67
C GLY A 188 9.41 -17.50 -17.75
N GLY A 189 8.17 -17.15 -18.11
CA GLY A 189 6.93 -17.56 -17.44
C GLY A 189 5.73 -16.70 -17.88
N ASP A 190 4.52 -17.22 -17.71
CA ASP A 190 3.24 -16.51 -17.93
C ASP A 190 2.45 -16.44 -16.61
N GLY A 191 1.72 -15.36 -16.37
CA GLY A 191 0.95 -15.14 -15.13
C GLY A 191 -0.22 -16.09 -14.98
N ILE A 192 -1.20 -15.98 -15.88
CA ILE A 192 -2.38 -16.87 -15.95
C ILE A 192 -2.51 -17.46 -17.36
N THR A 193 -2.47 -18.78 -17.46
CA THR A 193 -2.82 -19.52 -18.67
C THR A 193 -4.21 -20.14 -18.50
N ILE A 194 -5.06 -20.03 -19.52
CA ILE A 194 -6.27 -20.85 -19.67
C ILE A 194 -6.06 -21.79 -20.86
N ARG A 195 -6.06 -23.10 -20.60
CA ARG A 195 -5.86 -24.15 -21.61
C ARG A 195 -6.36 -25.48 -21.06
N GLY A 196 -7.47 -25.99 -21.60
CA GLY A 196 -7.96 -27.31 -21.23
C GLY A 196 -7.17 -28.45 -21.86
N GLU A 197 -7.33 -29.64 -21.31
CA GLU A 197 -6.68 -30.86 -21.81
C GLU A 197 -7.37 -31.38 -23.09
N GLY A 198 -6.60 -32.04 -23.96
CA GLY A 198 -7.14 -32.67 -25.17
C GLY A 198 -7.87 -31.72 -26.14
N ASP A 199 -7.46 -30.45 -26.21
CA ASP A 199 -8.12 -29.36 -26.95
C ASP A 199 -9.57 -29.05 -26.51
N VAL A 200 -10.01 -29.52 -25.35
CA VAL A 200 -11.32 -29.17 -24.77
C VAL A 200 -11.27 -27.75 -24.20
N ALA A 201 -12.15 -26.86 -24.65
CA ALA A 201 -12.26 -25.50 -24.12
C ALA A 201 -12.80 -25.49 -22.67
N PRO A 202 -12.09 -24.89 -21.70
CA PRO A 202 -12.61 -24.62 -20.37
C PRO A 202 -13.87 -23.74 -20.39
N LYS A 203 -14.73 -23.92 -19.39
CA LYS A 203 -16.02 -23.22 -19.29
C LYS A 203 -16.24 -22.60 -17.92
N GLY A 204 -16.72 -21.36 -17.86
CA GLY A 204 -16.99 -20.68 -16.59
C GLY A 204 -15.71 -20.41 -15.81
N VAL A 205 -14.96 -19.39 -16.22
CA VAL A 205 -13.73 -18.96 -15.56
C VAL A 205 -13.84 -17.48 -15.20
N TRP A 206 -13.82 -17.19 -13.90
CA TRP A 206 -13.86 -15.82 -13.38
C TRP A 206 -12.53 -15.46 -12.72
N ILE A 207 -11.88 -14.43 -13.26
CA ILE A 207 -10.63 -13.84 -12.76
C ILE A 207 -10.99 -12.44 -12.28
N ASP A 208 -10.83 -12.17 -10.98
CA ASP A 208 -11.37 -10.95 -10.36
C ASP A 208 -10.45 -10.38 -9.28
N HIS A 209 -10.27 -9.04 -9.24
CA HIS A 209 -9.39 -8.41 -8.25
C HIS A 209 -7.98 -9.04 -8.17
N VAL A 210 -7.46 -9.57 -9.28
CA VAL A 210 -6.08 -10.09 -9.32
C VAL A 210 -5.11 -8.97 -9.66
N LYS A 211 -3.91 -8.98 -9.07
CA LYS A 211 -2.78 -8.17 -9.56
C LYS A 211 -1.81 -9.08 -10.31
N VAL A 212 -1.29 -8.61 -11.45
CA VAL A 212 -0.28 -9.33 -12.24
C VAL A 212 0.84 -8.37 -12.63
N SER A 213 2.09 -8.70 -12.27
CA SER A 213 3.25 -7.79 -12.44
C SER A 213 4.58 -8.54 -12.63
N SER A 214 5.62 -7.86 -13.12
CA SER A 214 7.03 -8.33 -13.08
C SER A 214 7.24 -9.77 -13.58
N LEU A 215 6.83 -10.07 -14.81
CA LEU A 215 6.91 -11.41 -15.41
C LEU A 215 7.47 -11.40 -16.82
N GLY A 216 7.99 -12.54 -17.27
CA GLY A 216 8.76 -12.67 -18.51
C GLY A 216 7.93 -12.57 -19.79
N ARG A 217 6.71 -13.12 -19.80
CA ARG A 217 5.85 -13.17 -21.00
C ARG A 217 4.40 -12.76 -20.70
N GLN A 218 3.37 -13.54 -21.02
CA GLN A 218 1.98 -13.06 -20.99
C GLN A 218 1.49 -12.84 -19.56
N MET A 219 0.77 -11.74 -19.30
CA MET A 219 0.00 -11.59 -18.06
C MET A 219 -1.19 -12.55 -18.06
N VAL A 220 -1.92 -12.61 -19.18
CA VAL A 220 -2.99 -13.60 -19.42
C VAL A 220 -2.88 -14.19 -20.82
N VAL A 221 -2.99 -15.52 -20.94
CA VAL A 221 -3.08 -16.21 -22.24
C VAL A 221 -4.20 -17.23 -22.26
N ILE A 222 -5.14 -17.07 -23.21
CA ILE A 222 -6.10 -18.11 -23.60
C ILE A 222 -5.52 -18.81 -24.82
N ASN A 223 -5.22 -20.09 -24.67
CA ASN A 223 -4.44 -20.87 -25.63
C ASN A 223 -5.34 -21.59 -26.67
N PHE A 224 -4.76 -22.35 -27.60
CA PHE A 224 -5.45 -22.91 -28.78
C PHE A 224 -6.69 -23.79 -28.53
N SER A 225 -6.91 -24.30 -27.31
CA SER A 225 -8.19 -24.94 -26.92
C SER A 225 -9.39 -23.98 -27.01
N GLY A 226 -9.13 -22.68 -26.89
CA GLY A 226 -10.12 -21.67 -26.55
C GLY A 226 -10.63 -21.79 -25.12
N ALA A 227 -11.54 -20.90 -24.73
CA ALA A 227 -12.28 -20.93 -23.47
C ALA A 227 -13.59 -20.12 -23.59
N THR A 228 -14.72 -20.71 -23.18
CA THR A 228 -16.06 -20.08 -23.30
C THR A 228 -16.61 -19.67 -21.94
N GLY A 229 -17.27 -18.53 -21.84
CA GLY A 229 -17.75 -18.03 -20.56
C GLY A 229 -16.61 -17.59 -19.63
N VAL A 230 -15.69 -16.74 -20.13
CA VAL A 230 -14.58 -16.17 -19.34
C VAL A 230 -14.87 -14.72 -19.00
N THR A 231 -14.63 -14.33 -17.74
CA THR A 231 -14.66 -12.92 -17.33
C THR A 231 -13.38 -12.57 -16.59
N ILE A 232 -12.73 -11.49 -17.01
CA ILE A 232 -11.60 -10.84 -16.35
C ILE A 232 -12.11 -9.48 -15.90
N SER A 233 -12.27 -9.29 -14.59
CA SER A 233 -12.86 -8.08 -14.01
C SER A 233 -12.06 -7.47 -12.87
N ASN A 234 -12.19 -6.15 -12.68
CA ASN A 234 -11.68 -5.41 -11.53
C ASN A 234 -10.18 -5.71 -11.23
N SER A 235 -9.39 -6.02 -12.25
CA SER A 235 -8.03 -6.56 -12.08
C SER A 235 -6.97 -5.57 -12.54
N ASP A 236 -5.78 -5.69 -11.94
CA ASP A 236 -4.67 -4.76 -12.04
C ASP A 236 -3.50 -5.39 -12.81
N PHE A 237 -3.29 -4.91 -14.04
CA PHE A 237 -2.32 -5.43 -14.99
C PHE A 237 -1.17 -4.43 -15.12
N ASP A 238 -0.21 -4.59 -14.22
CA ASP A 238 0.89 -3.66 -13.94
C ASP A 238 2.10 -3.98 -14.82
N GLY A 239 2.21 -3.23 -15.92
CA GLY A 239 3.28 -3.37 -16.88
C GLY A 239 4.59 -2.65 -16.51
N ASN A 240 4.68 -2.00 -15.35
CA ASN A 240 5.88 -1.28 -14.93
C ASN A 240 7.03 -2.25 -14.65
N THR A 241 8.05 -2.26 -15.51
CA THR A 241 9.12 -3.26 -15.49
C THR A 241 10.50 -2.66 -15.72
N LYS A 242 11.53 -3.24 -15.08
CA LYS A 242 12.93 -2.92 -15.40
C LYS A 242 13.41 -3.57 -16.71
N PHE A 243 12.67 -4.56 -17.21
CA PHE A 243 12.98 -5.37 -18.39
C PHE A 243 11.80 -5.33 -19.38
N SER A 244 11.95 -4.60 -20.48
CA SER A 244 10.86 -4.29 -21.43
C SER A 244 11.29 -4.55 -22.87
N ALA A 245 10.49 -5.27 -23.66
CA ALA A 245 10.78 -5.46 -25.09
C ALA A 245 10.79 -4.14 -25.89
N SER A 246 10.18 -3.07 -25.36
CA SER A 246 10.17 -1.70 -25.91
C SER A 246 11.32 -0.80 -25.43
N CYS A 247 12.09 -1.20 -24.40
CA CYS A 247 13.20 -0.43 -23.83
C CYS A 247 12.83 0.95 -23.24
N ASP A 248 11.69 1.00 -22.55
CA ASP A 248 11.07 2.22 -22.00
C ASP A 248 10.33 1.96 -20.68
N GLY A 249 10.53 0.78 -20.09
CA GLY A 249 9.92 0.38 -18.83
C GLY A 249 8.52 -0.22 -18.94
N HIS A 250 7.98 -0.34 -20.16
CA HIS A 250 6.61 -0.79 -20.39
C HIS A 250 6.54 -2.27 -20.82
N HIS A 251 5.59 -3.03 -20.28
CA HIS A 251 5.44 -4.45 -20.60
C HIS A 251 4.72 -4.67 -21.95
N TYR A 252 5.32 -5.46 -22.84
CA TYR A 252 4.78 -5.70 -24.19
C TYR A 252 3.76 -6.85 -24.26
N TRP A 253 3.76 -7.72 -23.25
CA TRP A 253 3.09 -9.02 -23.29
C TRP A 253 1.91 -9.04 -22.31
N GLY A 254 0.91 -8.19 -22.54
CA GLY A 254 -0.30 -8.16 -21.72
C GLY A 254 -1.15 -9.43 -21.89
N PHE A 255 -1.99 -9.44 -22.92
CA PHE A 255 -3.01 -10.45 -23.15
C PHE A 255 -2.85 -11.08 -24.53
N LEU A 256 -3.00 -12.41 -24.58
CA LEU A 256 -3.06 -13.18 -25.83
C LEU A 256 -4.31 -14.05 -25.83
N ILE A 257 -5.34 -13.62 -26.56
CA ILE A 257 -6.66 -14.25 -26.59
C ILE A 257 -6.82 -14.99 -27.94
N LEU A 258 -6.70 -16.32 -27.91
CA LEU A 258 -6.71 -17.20 -29.08
C LEU A 258 -7.74 -18.34 -28.91
N GLY A 259 -7.84 -19.21 -29.91
CA GLY A 259 -8.48 -20.52 -29.82
C GLY A 259 -9.77 -20.63 -30.63
N LYS A 260 -10.08 -21.88 -31.00
CA LYS A 260 -11.16 -22.27 -31.93
C LYS A 260 -12.50 -21.60 -31.61
N LYS A 261 -12.86 -21.55 -30.32
CA LYS A 261 -13.94 -20.69 -29.83
C LYS A 261 -13.57 -20.12 -28.46
N THR A 262 -13.56 -18.79 -28.36
CA THR A 262 -13.23 -18.04 -27.15
C THR A 262 -14.22 -16.89 -26.92
N GLU A 263 -14.67 -16.72 -25.68
CA GLU A 263 -15.70 -15.75 -25.29
C GLU A 263 -15.28 -15.05 -23.99
N VAL A 264 -14.90 -13.76 -24.08
CA VAL A 264 -14.27 -13.02 -22.96
C VAL A 264 -15.00 -11.71 -22.66
N SER A 265 -15.38 -11.52 -21.40
CA SER A 265 -15.71 -10.21 -20.83
C SER A 265 -14.46 -9.63 -20.19
N LEU A 266 -13.91 -8.56 -20.77
CA LEU A 266 -12.83 -7.76 -20.19
C LEU A 266 -13.47 -6.49 -19.62
N ILE A 267 -13.79 -6.50 -18.33
CA ILE A 267 -14.68 -5.52 -17.69
C ILE A 267 -13.98 -4.77 -16.56
N GLY A 268 -13.86 -3.45 -16.66
CA GLY A 268 -13.40 -2.62 -15.54
C GLY A 268 -12.03 -3.01 -15.01
N ASN A 269 -11.04 -3.24 -15.88
CA ASN A 269 -9.67 -3.52 -15.49
C ASN A 269 -8.78 -2.29 -15.63
N TYR A 270 -7.72 -2.21 -14.82
CA TYR A 270 -6.64 -1.24 -14.98
C TYR A 270 -5.49 -1.92 -15.73
N ILE A 271 -5.17 -1.40 -16.91
CA ILE A 271 -4.17 -1.99 -17.81
C ILE A 271 -3.16 -0.88 -18.13
N HIS A 272 -2.03 -0.89 -17.42
CA HIS A 272 -1.16 0.27 -17.35
C HIS A 272 0.32 -0.01 -17.58
N HIS A 273 1.06 1.01 -18.04
CA HIS A 273 2.50 0.92 -18.31
C HIS A 273 2.83 -0.22 -19.29
N THR A 274 2.04 -0.34 -20.37
CA THR A 274 2.15 -1.40 -21.40
C THR A 274 2.67 -0.87 -22.73
N SER A 275 3.20 -1.72 -23.60
CA SER A 275 3.71 -1.30 -24.93
C SER A 275 3.16 -2.10 -26.11
N GLY A 276 2.36 -3.14 -25.83
CA GLY A 276 1.70 -3.94 -26.84
C GLY A 276 0.65 -4.88 -26.26
N ARG A 277 -0.05 -5.62 -27.13
CA ARG A 277 -0.93 -6.74 -26.81
C ARG A 277 -1.86 -6.48 -25.62
N SER A 278 -2.52 -5.33 -25.61
CA SER A 278 -3.36 -4.89 -24.49
C SER A 278 -4.77 -4.54 -24.96
N PRO A 279 -5.55 -5.53 -25.47
CA PRO A 279 -5.22 -6.96 -25.64
C PRO A 279 -4.79 -7.32 -27.08
N LYS A 280 -4.18 -8.50 -27.31
CA LYS A 280 -4.21 -9.15 -28.64
C LYS A 280 -5.32 -10.19 -28.72
N ILE A 281 -6.12 -10.14 -29.79
CA ILE A 281 -7.26 -11.03 -30.06
C ILE A 281 -7.11 -11.66 -31.45
N GLY A 282 -7.25 -12.99 -31.53
CA GLY A 282 -7.20 -13.73 -32.78
C GLY A 282 -5.81 -13.78 -33.43
N GLY A 283 -5.80 -14.05 -34.74
CA GLY A 283 -4.61 -14.22 -35.58
C GLY A 283 -4.46 -15.60 -36.22
N HIS A 284 -5.51 -16.41 -36.26
CA HIS A 284 -5.53 -17.72 -36.94
C HIS A 284 -6.83 -17.87 -37.74
N ASP A 285 -6.74 -18.45 -38.93
CA ASP A 285 -7.89 -18.65 -39.81
C ASP A 285 -8.81 -19.75 -39.26
N GLY A 286 -10.10 -19.42 -39.07
CA GLY A 286 -11.11 -20.35 -38.55
C GLY A 286 -11.32 -20.32 -37.03
N ASP A 287 -10.41 -19.70 -36.27
CA ASP A 287 -10.63 -19.39 -34.85
C ASP A 287 -11.68 -18.26 -34.71
N ILE A 288 -12.48 -18.29 -33.63
CA ILE A 288 -13.45 -17.24 -33.29
C ILE A 288 -13.23 -16.80 -31.85
N SER A 289 -12.71 -15.59 -31.67
CA SER A 289 -12.49 -14.95 -30.36
C SER A 289 -13.37 -13.70 -30.23
N VAL A 290 -14.45 -13.81 -29.46
CA VAL A 290 -15.38 -12.70 -29.17
C VAL A 290 -14.98 -12.04 -27.84
N VAL A 291 -14.78 -10.72 -27.86
CA VAL A 291 -14.41 -9.95 -26.65
C VAL A 291 -15.34 -8.74 -26.46
N HIS A 292 -15.95 -8.64 -25.29
CA HIS A 292 -16.61 -7.43 -24.82
C HIS A 292 -15.64 -6.68 -23.89
N ALA A 293 -15.11 -5.56 -24.36
CA ALA A 293 -14.22 -4.69 -23.60
C ALA A 293 -15.01 -3.48 -23.09
N ALA A 294 -15.38 -3.49 -21.80
CA ALA A 294 -16.22 -2.46 -21.21
C ALA A 294 -15.58 -1.80 -19.98
N ASN A 295 -15.65 -0.48 -19.90
CA ASN A 295 -15.22 0.33 -18.75
C ASN A 295 -13.78 0.11 -18.24
N ASN A 296 -12.89 -0.47 -19.05
CA ASN A 296 -11.47 -0.60 -18.70
C ASN A 296 -10.76 0.75 -18.76
N TYR A 297 -9.69 0.88 -17.99
CA TYR A 297 -8.80 2.03 -17.99
C TYR A 297 -7.43 1.65 -18.53
N PHE A 298 -7.11 2.17 -19.71
CA PHE A 298 -5.82 2.02 -20.36
C PHE A 298 -4.98 3.27 -20.09
N TYR A 299 -3.84 3.12 -19.42
CA TYR A 299 -3.03 4.25 -18.94
C TYR A 299 -1.52 4.07 -19.20
N GLU A 300 -0.85 5.12 -19.68
CA GLU A 300 0.57 5.13 -20.05
C GLU A 300 0.92 3.91 -20.93
N ASN A 301 0.60 4.00 -22.23
CA ASN A 301 0.97 2.98 -23.19
C ASN A 301 1.85 3.58 -24.30
N SER A 302 3.11 3.15 -24.34
CA SER A 302 4.18 3.70 -25.18
C SER A 302 4.20 3.16 -26.62
N GLY A 303 3.31 2.23 -26.94
CA GLY A 303 3.26 1.49 -28.19
C GLY A 303 1.84 1.39 -28.74
N HIS A 304 1.20 0.22 -28.57
CA HIS A 304 -0.21 0.02 -28.90
C HIS A 304 -0.98 -0.73 -27.79
N ALA A 305 -2.29 -0.52 -27.73
CA ALA A 305 -3.20 -1.29 -26.89
C ALA A 305 -3.84 -2.45 -27.67
N PHE A 306 -4.97 -2.22 -28.38
CA PHE A 306 -5.70 -3.28 -29.09
C PHE A 306 -5.00 -3.75 -30.37
N ASP A 307 -4.87 -5.08 -30.49
CA ASP A 307 -4.35 -5.81 -31.64
C ASP A 307 -5.38 -6.89 -32.04
N VAL A 308 -6.35 -6.52 -32.88
CA VAL A 308 -7.48 -7.39 -33.31
C VAL A 308 -7.19 -7.92 -34.72
N ALA A 309 -6.78 -9.18 -34.83
CA ALA A 309 -6.44 -9.83 -36.10
C ALA A 309 -7.56 -10.80 -36.58
N THR A 310 -7.32 -11.59 -37.63
CA THR A 310 -8.27 -12.58 -38.15
C THR A 310 -8.91 -13.42 -37.05
N GLY A 311 -10.24 -13.59 -37.09
CA GLY A 311 -10.99 -14.34 -36.09
C GLY A 311 -11.28 -13.57 -34.79
N GLY A 312 -10.70 -12.39 -34.60
CA GLY A 312 -11.05 -11.48 -33.53
C GLY A 312 -12.31 -10.67 -33.85
N TYR A 313 -13.25 -10.63 -32.90
CA TYR A 313 -14.48 -9.83 -32.95
C TYR A 313 -14.65 -9.10 -31.62
N VAL A 314 -14.49 -7.77 -31.63
CA VAL A 314 -14.39 -6.99 -30.39
C VAL A 314 -15.37 -5.83 -30.40
N LEU A 315 -16.12 -5.65 -29.32
CA LEU A 315 -16.84 -4.42 -29.00
C LEU A 315 -16.12 -3.70 -27.85
N ALA A 316 -15.67 -2.47 -28.09
CA ALA A 316 -15.13 -1.60 -27.07
C ALA A 316 -16.10 -0.43 -26.79
N GLU A 317 -16.67 -0.37 -25.58
CA GLU A 317 -17.57 0.71 -25.16
C GLU A 317 -17.27 1.18 -23.72
N GLY A 318 -17.48 2.47 -23.44
CA GLY A 318 -17.27 3.06 -22.11
C GLY A 318 -15.83 2.98 -21.55
N ASN A 319 -14.83 2.59 -22.35
CA ASN A 319 -13.43 2.52 -21.89
C ASN A 319 -12.77 3.90 -21.87
N TYR A 320 -11.82 4.10 -20.97
CA TYR A 320 -11.04 5.33 -20.87
C TYR A 320 -9.57 5.07 -21.27
N PHE A 321 -9.03 5.91 -22.14
CA PHE A 321 -7.65 5.85 -22.62
C PHE A 321 -6.91 7.14 -22.23
N ALA A 322 -5.83 7.03 -21.47
CA ALA A 322 -4.95 8.15 -21.07
C ALA A 322 -3.49 7.85 -21.40
N SER A 323 -2.79 8.77 -22.06
CA SER A 323 -1.40 8.57 -22.51
C SER A 323 -1.19 7.29 -23.35
N VAL A 324 -2.22 6.85 -24.10
CA VAL A 324 -2.16 5.64 -24.94
C VAL A 324 -1.80 6.05 -26.36
N LYS A 325 -0.56 5.79 -26.77
CA LYS A 325 -0.01 6.25 -28.06
C LYS A 325 -0.78 5.73 -29.27
N SER A 326 -1.20 4.46 -29.28
CA SER A 326 -2.06 3.88 -30.32
C SER A 326 -3.14 3.00 -29.68
N PRO A 327 -4.35 3.54 -29.41
CA PRO A 327 -5.44 2.80 -28.79
C PRO A 327 -5.81 1.49 -29.51
N ASN A 328 -5.67 1.44 -30.83
CA ASN A 328 -5.64 0.19 -31.58
C ASN A 328 -4.63 0.23 -32.73
N MET A 329 -4.34 -0.94 -33.28
CA MET A 329 -3.80 -1.11 -34.64
C MET A 329 -4.94 -1.26 -35.65
N ASP A 330 -4.67 -0.87 -36.89
CA ASP A 330 -5.61 -0.91 -38.02
C ASP A 330 -5.33 -2.16 -38.88
N ASP A 331 -5.62 -3.34 -38.32
CA ASP A 331 -5.42 -4.62 -39.00
C ASP A 331 -6.62 -4.89 -39.93
N PRO A 332 -6.42 -4.99 -41.27
CA PRO A 332 -7.52 -5.16 -42.22
C PRO A 332 -8.21 -6.54 -42.16
N THR A 333 -7.68 -7.49 -41.37
CA THR A 333 -8.22 -8.85 -41.22
C THR A 333 -9.15 -9.01 -40.01
N GLY A 334 -9.03 -8.11 -39.02
CA GLY A 334 -9.83 -8.14 -37.80
C GLY A 334 -11.20 -7.47 -37.90
N ASN A 335 -11.94 -7.53 -36.80
CA ASN A 335 -13.28 -6.96 -36.69
C ASN A 335 -13.44 -6.24 -35.34
N PHE A 336 -13.55 -4.92 -35.38
CA PHE A 336 -13.52 -4.06 -34.20
C PHE A 336 -14.63 -3.00 -34.24
N MET A 337 -15.64 -3.17 -33.38
CA MET A 337 -16.73 -2.22 -33.19
C MET A 337 -16.32 -1.18 -32.14
N VAL A 338 -16.26 0.08 -32.58
CA VAL A 338 -15.94 1.25 -31.75
C VAL A 338 -17.03 2.30 -32.01
N PRO A 339 -17.90 2.57 -31.03
CA PRO A 339 -19.00 3.50 -31.22
C PRO A 339 -18.50 4.94 -31.29
N THR A 340 -19.12 5.67 -32.21
CA THR A 340 -18.91 7.10 -32.47
C THR A 340 -20.12 7.93 -32.04
N ALA A 341 -21.30 7.33 -32.04
CA ALA A 341 -22.51 7.84 -31.40
C ALA A 341 -23.14 6.74 -30.52
N ALA A 342 -23.87 7.15 -29.48
CA ALA A 342 -24.54 6.22 -28.57
C ALA A 342 -25.51 5.26 -29.31
N GLY A 343 -26.11 5.73 -30.40
CA GLY A 343 -27.04 4.94 -31.22
C GLY A 343 -26.44 3.74 -31.95
N ASP A 344 -25.11 3.66 -32.08
CA ASP A 344 -24.42 2.67 -32.91
C ASP A 344 -24.67 1.22 -32.43
N CYS A 345 -24.97 1.02 -31.14
CA CYS A 345 -25.27 -0.29 -30.55
C CYS A 345 -26.71 -0.77 -30.75
N LYS A 346 -27.65 0.07 -31.22
CA LYS A 346 -29.09 -0.25 -31.15
C LYS A 346 -29.48 -1.44 -32.01
N ALA A 347 -28.91 -1.54 -33.21
CA ALA A 347 -29.11 -2.72 -34.06
C ALA A 347 -28.50 -3.97 -33.41
N THR A 348 -27.22 -3.88 -33.04
CA THR A 348 -26.43 -5.00 -32.52
C THR A 348 -26.93 -5.52 -31.16
N ILE A 349 -26.76 -4.74 -30.09
CA ILE A 349 -27.05 -5.18 -28.70
C ILE A 349 -28.36 -4.61 -28.14
N GLY A 350 -29.14 -3.86 -28.92
CA GLY A 350 -30.51 -3.47 -28.53
C GLY A 350 -30.60 -2.33 -27.50
N ARG A 351 -29.47 -1.75 -27.10
CA ARG A 351 -29.36 -0.55 -26.27
C ARG A 351 -28.45 0.48 -26.92
N ASP A 352 -28.40 1.68 -26.38
CA ASP A 352 -27.32 2.63 -26.67
C ASP A 352 -25.96 2.08 -26.15
N CYS A 353 -24.86 2.44 -26.84
CA CYS A 353 -23.50 2.25 -26.35
C CYS A 353 -23.13 3.35 -25.36
N GLU A 354 -22.17 3.07 -24.49
CA GLU A 354 -21.39 4.12 -23.84
C GLU A 354 -20.15 4.47 -24.68
N LEU A 355 -19.85 5.76 -24.84
CA LEU A 355 -18.73 6.20 -25.67
C LEU A 355 -17.39 6.03 -24.93
N ASN A 356 -16.37 5.59 -25.67
CA ASN A 356 -15.00 5.57 -25.16
C ASN A 356 -14.45 7.00 -25.09
N VAL A 357 -13.67 7.32 -24.05
CA VAL A 357 -13.02 8.63 -23.89
C VAL A 357 -11.52 8.50 -24.07
N LEU A 358 -10.94 9.45 -24.82
CA LEU A 358 -9.53 9.51 -25.12
C LEU A 358 -8.94 10.82 -24.60
N LYS A 359 -7.91 10.71 -23.76
CA LYS A 359 -7.14 11.83 -23.20
C LYS A 359 -5.67 11.66 -23.58
N ASP A 360 -5.10 12.68 -24.22
CA ASP A 360 -3.67 12.74 -24.58
C ASP A 360 -3.15 11.46 -25.27
N SER A 361 -4.02 10.85 -26.07
CA SER A 361 -3.87 9.52 -26.67
C SER A 361 -3.99 9.60 -28.20
N GLY A 362 -3.59 8.54 -28.90
CA GLY A 362 -3.82 8.37 -30.35
C GLY A 362 -5.30 8.24 -30.71
N THR A 363 -5.60 7.93 -31.97
CA THR A 363 -6.99 7.68 -32.42
C THR A 363 -7.42 6.24 -32.12
N LEU A 364 -8.63 6.06 -31.58
CA LEU A 364 -9.32 4.77 -31.56
C LEU A 364 -10.28 4.73 -32.77
N LYS A 365 -10.20 3.67 -33.59
CA LYS A 365 -10.90 3.54 -34.87
C LYS A 365 -11.48 2.13 -35.03
N GLY A 366 -12.79 2.04 -35.23
CA GLY A 366 -13.47 0.79 -35.58
C GLY A 366 -13.35 0.43 -37.07
N TYR A 367 -13.45 -0.86 -37.37
CA TYR A 367 -13.38 -1.44 -38.72
C TYR A 367 -14.12 -2.78 -38.78
N SER A 368 -14.67 -3.13 -39.95
CA SER A 368 -15.49 -4.34 -40.15
C SER A 368 -16.65 -4.48 -39.13
N GLN A 369 -17.24 -3.35 -38.68
CA GLN A 369 -18.14 -3.30 -37.53
C GLN A 369 -19.39 -4.18 -37.69
N ASP A 370 -19.94 -4.28 -38.91
CA ASP A 370 -21.11 -5.10 -39.21
C ASP A 370 -20.88 -6.60 -38.87
N LYS A 371 -19.68 -7.12 -39.16
CA LYS A 371 -19.28 -8.50 -38.86
C LYS A 371 -19.11 -8.77 -37.36
N VAL A 372 -18.77 -7.74 -36.57
CA VAL A 372 -18.86 -7.83 -35.11
C VAL A 372 -20.32 -7.94 -34.72
N GLY A 373 -21.17 -7.11 -35.34
CA GLY A 373 -22.62 -7.12 -35.16
C GLY A 373 -23.24 -8.51 -35.26
N ASP A 374 -22.95 -9.22 -36.35
CA ASP A 374 -23.41 -10.59 -36.59
C ASP A 374 -23.02 -11.54 -35.44
N GLN A 375 -21.74 -11.54 -35.04
CA GLN A 375 -21.20 -12.44 -34.01
C GLN A 375 -21.71 -12.12 -32.59
N LEU A 376 -22.15 -10.88 -32.32
CA LEU A 376 -22.72 -10.54 -31.02
C LEU A 376 -24.15 -11.05 -30.83
N THR A 377 -24.81 -11.60 -31.87
CA THR A 377 -26.22 -12.05 -31.81
C THR A 377 -26.47 -13.09 -30.73
N ASP A 378 -25.71 -14.19 -30.71
CA ASP A 378 -25.90 -15.32 -29.79
C ASP A 378 -25.44 -15.04 -28.35
N VAL A 379 -24.58 -14.03 -28.18
CA VAL A 379 -23.95 -13.64 -26.91
C VAL A 379 -24.50 -12.31 -26.35
N LYS A 380 -25.51 -11.76 -27.03
CA LYS A 380 -26.13 -10.47 -26.76
C LYS A 380 -26.56 -10.32 -25.31
N LYS A 381 -27.14 -11.37 -24.72
CA LYS A 381 -27.63 -11.36 -23.34
C LYS A 381 -26.50 -11.07 -22.36
N GLN A 382 -25.39 -11.82 -22.45
CA GLN A 382 -24.21 -11.70 -21.59
C GLN A 382 -23.62 -10.27 -21.66
N ILE A 383 -23.63 -9.66 -22.84
CA ILE A 383 -23.16 -8.29 -23.09
C ILE A 383 -24.14 -7.22 -22.56
N THR A 384 -25.45 -7.50 -22.56
CA THR A 384 -26.48 -6.58 -22.01
C THR A 384 -26.72 -6.74 -20.51
N ASP A 385 -26.41 -7.90 -19.93
CA ASP A 385 -26.51 -8.16 -18.49
C ASP A 385 -25.48 -7.32 -17.71
N TYR A 386 -24.34 -6.99 -18.32
CA TYR A 386 -23.41 -6.00 -17.77
C TYR A 386 -23.85 -4.56 -18.11
N LYS A 387 -24.10 -3.77 -17.07
CA LYS A 387 -24.40 -2.34 -17.18
C LYS A 387 -23.09 -1.56 -17.39
N VAL A 388 -22.79 -1.25 -18.64
CA VAL A 388 -21.74 -0.29 -19.00
C VAL A 388 -22.14 1.11 -18.54
N THR A 389 -21.17 1.90 -18.07
CA THR A 389 -21.33 3.32 -17.72
C THR A 389 -20.51 4.23 -18.64
N ALA A 390 -20.79 5.54 -18.64
CA ALA A 390 -19.93 6.52 -19.30
C ALA A 390 -18.46 6.38 -18.86
N ALA A 391 -17.52 6.56 -19.80
CA ALA A 391 -16.10 6.36 -19.54
C ALA A 391 -15.54 7.39 -18.54
N THR A 392 -15.05 6.91 -17.40
CA THR A 392 -14.41 7.71 -16.34
C THR A 392 -12.91 7.42 -16.23
N PRO A 393 -12.05 8.42 -15.99
CA PRO A 393 -10.70 8.15 -15.53
C PRO A 393 -10.77 7.63 -14.09
N PHE A 394 -9.90 6.70 -13.73
CA PHE A 394 -9.77 6.24 -12.36
C PHE A 394 -8.51 6.83 -11.74
N SER A 395 -8.56 7.07 -10.42
CA SER A 395 -7.35 7.42 -9.67
C SER A 395 -6.51 6.17 -9.42
N GLU A 396 -5.21 6.27 -9.68
CA GLU A 396 -4.19 5.24 -9.41
C GLU A 396 -4.11 4.84 -7.92
N ALA A 397 -4.69 5.67 -7.03
CA ALA A 397 -4.82 5.43 -5.59
C ALA A 397 -6.19 4.86 -5.18
N SER A 398 -6.91 4.16 -6.06
CA SER A 398 -8.22 3.57 -5.76
C SER A 398 -8.17 2.05 -5.69
N GLY A 399 -8.68 1.47 -4.59
CA GLY A 399 -8.91 0.02 -4.44
C GLY A 399 -10.09 -0.50 -5.27
N ASN A 400 -10.17 -0.05 -6.53
CA ASN A 400 -11.14 -0.50 -7.53
C ASN A 400 -10.60 -1.66 -8.38
N PHE A 401 -9.28 -1.91 -8.30
CA PHE A 401 -8.57 -2.89 -9.13
C PHE A 401 -7.54 -3.66 -8.33
N GLY A 402 -7.37 -4.94 -8.64
CA GLY A 402 -6.34 -5.78 -8.02
C GLY A 402 -6.64 -6.12 -6.56
N VAL A 403 -5.60 -6.53 -5.84
CA VAL A 403 -5.73 -7.11 -4.50
C VAL A 403 -6.13 -6.08 -3.43
N GLY A 404 -7.04 -6.46 -2.53
CA GLY A 404 -7.54 -5.57 -1.47
C GLY A 404 -8.47 -6.24 -0.46
N GLU A 405 -9.11 -5.43 0.37
CA GLU A 405 -10.16 -5.86 1.31
C GLU A 405 -11.51 -5.84 0.59
N LEU A 406 -11.95 -6.99 0.07
CA LEU A 406 -13.19 -7.10 -0.70
C LEU A 406 -14.43 -7.08 0.21
N GLY A 407 -14.88 -5.88 0.57
CA GLY A 407 -16.15 -5.64 1.28
C GLY A 407 -17.35 -5.71 0.34
N GLY A 408 -18.40 -6.44 0.74
CA GLY A 408 -19.55 -6.72 -0.13
C GLY A 408 -20.38 -5.50 -0.55
N GLY A 409 -20.70 -5.41 -1.85
CA GLY A 409 -21.78 -4.57 -2.35
C GLY A 409 -21.40 -3.33 -3.17
N VAL A 410 -20.45 -3.43 -4.11
CA VAL A 410 -20.16 -2.34 -5.07
C VAL A 410 -21.35 -2.13 -6.02
N THR A 411 -22.26 -1.22 -5.66
CA THR A 411 -23.31 -0.72 -6.56
C THR A 411 -22.88 0.59 -7.21
N GLN A 412 -22.72 0.61 -8.54
CA GLN A 412 -22.49 1.83 -9.32
C GLN A 412 -23.61 2.85 -9.08
N SER A 413 -23.28 4.00 -8.49
CA SER A 413 -24.21 5.08 -8.17
C SER A 413 -24.59 5.89 -9.42
N SER A 414 -25.58 5.43 -10.17
CA SER A 414 -26.14 6.21 -11.29
C SER A 414 -26.88 7.45 -10.79
N ALA A 415 -26.30 8.63 -11.01
CA ALA A 415 -26.98 9.90 -10.80
C ALA A 415 -28.17 10.04 -11.77
N SER A 416 -29.33 10.44 -11.26
CA SER A 416 -30.53 10.66 -12.06
C SER A 416 -30.47 11.99 -12.84
N SER A 417 -31.03 11.99 -14.05
CA SER A 417 -31.14 13.17 -14.89
C SER A 417 -32.08 14.23 -14.29
N GLY A 418 -31.70 15.51 -14.39
CA GLY A 418 -32.48 16.59 -13.75
C GLY A 418 -31.89 18.00 -13.80
N ALA A 419 -31.30 18.43 -14.93
CA ALA A 419 -30.93 19.83 -15.14
C ALA A 419 -31.08 20.23 -16.62
N GLU A 420 -31.52 21.47 -16.87
CA GLU A 420 -31.91 21.99 -18.19
C GLU A 420 -30.72 22.68 -18.90
N ALA A 421 -30.67 22.61 -20.23
CA ALA A 421 -29.51 23.06 -21.02
C ALA A 421 -29.53 24.57 -21.32
N PRO A 422 -28.48 25.34 -20.95
CA PRO A 422 -28.27 26.69 -21.46
C PRO A 422 -27.91 26.68 -22.95
N LYS A 423 -28.37 27.71 -23.68
CA LYS A 423 -28.19 27.82 -25.13
C LYS A 423 -26.79 28.30 -25.53
N THR A 424 -26.41 27.97 -26.76
CA THR A 424 -25.21 28.46 -27.46
C THR A 424 -25.12 29.98 -27.48
N ASP A 425 -23.90 30.51 -27.43
CA ASP A 425 -23.58 31.77 -28.09
C ASP A 425 -22.19 31.68 -28.75
N THR A 426 -22.06 32.22 -29.97
CA THR A 426 -21.00 31.79 -30.91
C THR A 426 -20.08 32.93 -31.29
N LYS A 427 -18.77 32.85 -30.96
CA LYS A 427 -17.74 33.74 -31.53
C LYS A 427 -16.48 32.98 -31.95
N THR A 428 -16.30 32.90 -33.26
CA THR A 428 -15.14 32.33 -33.97
C THR A 428 -13.99 33.35 -34.10
N MET A 429 -12.75 32.87 -34.01
CA MET A 429 -11.59 33.43 -34.71
C MET A 429 -10.61 32.30 -35.14
N PRO A 430 -9.75 32.51 -36.16
CA PRO A 430 -9.31 31.44 -37.07
C PRO A 430 -7.98 30.74 -36.70
N PRO A 431 -7.70 29.55 -37.29
CA PRO A 431 -6.50 28.77 -37.01
C PRO A 431 -5.22 29.31 -37.69
N LYS A 432 -4.06 28.91 -37.18
CA LYS A 432 -2.74 29.07 -37.83
C LYS A 432 -2.13 27.72 -38.20
N THR A 433 -1.93 27.50 -39.49
CA THR A 433 -1.24 26.33 -40.07
C THR A 433 0.28 26.46 -39.91
N PRO A 434 1.06 25.37 -39.78
CA PRO A 434 2.51 25.44 -39.58
C PRO A 434 3.29 25.88 -40.83
N VAL A 435 4.48 26.46 -40.61
CA VAL A 435 5.50 26.69 -41.66
C VAL A 435 6.67 25.74 -41.42
N ALA A 436 7.12 25.05 -42.48
CA ALA A 436 8.28 24.17 -42.45
C ALA A 436 9.48 24.79 -43.18
N THR A 437 10.69 24.60 -42.63
CA THR A 437 11.96 24.98 -43.28
C THR A 437 12.96 23.83 -43.19
N LYS A 438 13.93 23.80 -44.12
CA LYS A 438 14.64 22.59 -44.57
C LYS A 438 16.05 22.43 -43.98
N LEU A 439 16.63 21.23 -44.16
CA LEU A 439 18.01 20.87 -43.82
C LEU A 439 19.08 21.83 -44.38
N SER A 440 20.22 21.87 -43.69
CA SER A 440 21.55 22.11 -44.28
C SER A 440 22.60 21.19 -43.62
N THR A 441 23.68 20.88 -44.32
CA THR A 441 24.68 19.84 -43.97
C THR A 441 26.12 20.34 -44.17
N THR A 442 27.07 20.01 -43.28
CA THR A 442 28.47 19.69 -43.69
C THR A 442 29.34 19.06 -42.58
N LYS A 443 29.98 17.93 -42.93
CA LYS A 443 31.38 17.47 -42.69
C LYS A 443 32.17 17.79 -41.40
N ALA A 444 32.82 16.72 -40.88
CA ALA A 444 34.08 16.70 -40.11
C ALA A 444 35.32 16.56 -41.08
N PRO A 445 36.60 16.22 -40.74
CA PRO A 445 37.16 15.49 -39.56
C PRO A 445 38.56 16.00 -39.04
N VAL A 446 39.43 15.07 -38.56
CA VAL A 446 40.86 15.21 -38.09
C VAL A 446 40.99 15.58 -36.59
N GLU A 447 41.40 14.70 -35.66
CA GLU A 447 42.77 14.19 -35.30
C GLU A 447 43.71 15.26 -34.67
N THR A 448 44.59 15.01 -33.67
CA THR A 448 45.17 13.76 -33.10
C THR A 448 45.67 13.91 -31.63
N LYS A 449 45.91 12.76 -30.95
CA LYS A 449 46.91 12.49 -29.87
C LYS A 449 46.84 13.15 -28.47
N ALA A 450 47.07 12.31 -27.45
CA ALA A 450 47.58 12.67 -26.11
C ALA A 450 49.12 12.49 -26.03
N PRO A 451 49.79 12.91 -24.93
CA PRO A 451 50.39 11.89 -24.05
C PRO A 451 50.38 12.19 -22.52
N THR A 452 50.67 11.12 -21.78
CA THR A 452 51.16 10.89 -20.39
C THR A 452 51.85 12.06 -19.63
N THR A 453 51.97 12.10 -18.27
CA THR A 453 52.07 11.02 -17.24
C THR A 453 51.89 11.56 -15.79
N GLN A 454 51.67 10.66 -14.80
CA GLN A 454 51.84 10.83 -13.32
C GLN A 454 50.92 11.84 -12.59
N GLY A 455 50.45 11.62 -11.35
CA GLY A 455 50.42 10.39 -10.54
C GLY A 455 50.57 10.62 -9.01
N SER A 456 49.56 10.25 -8.21
CA SER A 456 49.66 10.01 -6.75
C SER A 456 48.34 9.43 -6.16
N ASP A 457 48.43 8.79 -4.99
CA ASP A 457 47.35 8.07 -4.31
C ASP A 457 46.66 8.84 -3.15
N ALA A 458 45.56 8.24 -2.67
CA ALA A 458 45.02 8.30 -1.30
C ALA A 458 44.17 9.51 -0.86
N GLY A 459 43.29 9.25 0.12
CA GLY A 459 42.62 10.27 0.95
C GLY A 459 41.10 10.16 1.05
N ALA A 460 40.58 9.26 1.89
CA ALA A 460 39.22 9.40 2.42
C ALA A 460 39.23 10.43 3.58
N PRO A 461 38.33 11.44 3.62
CA PRO A 461 38.27 12.37 4.75
C PRO A 461 37.61 11.73 5.97
N THR A 462 38.30 11.74 7.11
CA THR A 462 37.74 11.35 8.41
C THR A 462 36.98 12.50 9.08
N THR A 463 36.17 12.15 10.07
CA THR A 463 35.48 13.12 10.94
C THR A 463 36.43 13.84 11.89
N GLN A 464 36.22 15.15 12.07
CA GLN A 464 36.53 15.85 13.31
C GLN A 464 35.38 16.81 13.65
N GLY A 465 35.01 16.88 14.92
CA GLY A 465 33.94 17.74 15.41
C GLY A 465 34.46 19.11 15.85
N SER A 466 33.56 20.08 15.91
CA SER A 466 33.75 21.35 16.60
C SER A 466 32.47 21.67 17.36
N GLY A 467 32.58 22.03 18.64
CA GLY A 467 31.42 22.41 19.45
C GLY A 467 30.94 23.83 19.12
N SER A 468 29.66 24.10 19.37
CA SER A 468 29.11 25.46 19.37
C SER A 468 28.37 25.73 20.67
N ALA A 469 28.58 26.92 21.24
CA ALA A 469 28.00 27.31 22.51
C ALA A 469 26.50 27.63 22.38
N ALA A 470 25.76 27.40 23.47
CA ALA A 470 24.41 27.92 23.59
C ALA A 470 24.42 29.45 23.65
N VAL A 471 23.62 30.09 22.80
CA VAL A 471 23.22 31.49 22.98
C VAL A 471 21.87 31.48 23.68
N LEU A 472 21.83 31.98 24.91
CA LEU A 472 20.57 32.23 25.59
C LEU A 472 19.86 33.42 24.96
N ASP A 473 18.52 33.39 24.99
CA ASP A 473 17.75 34.61 25.15
C ASP A 473 16.85 34.44 26.39
N THR A 474 16.75 35.50 27.21
CA THR A 474 16.16 35.43 28.56
C THR A 474 15.39 36.69 28.90
N ILE A 475 14.08 36.53 29.12
CA ILE A 475 13.23 37.51 29.79
C ILE A 475 12.48 36.80 30.93
N ALA A 476 12.45 37.43 32.11
CA ALA A 476 12.07 36.84 33.40
C ALA A 476 11.68 37.98 34.41
N PRO A 477 11.34 37.70 35.68
CA PRO A 477 10.24 36.85 36.16
C PRO A 477 9.43 37.44 37.34
N VAL A 478 8.23 36.91 37.64
CA VAL A 478 7.53 37.06 38.94
C VAL A 478 6.74 35.74 39.19
N SER A 479 7.19 34.77 40.01
CA SER A 479 7.35 34.71 41.49
C SER A 479 6.08 34.33 42.26
N THR A 480 6.05 33.14 42.89
CA THR A 480 6.06 32.97 44.38
C THR A 480 6.11 31.49 44.86
N LYS A 481 7.01 31.23 45.83
CA LYS A 481 7.06 30.24 46.94
C LYS A 481 6.44 28.80 46.89
N ALA A 482 7.19 27.88 47.51
CA ALA A 482 6.86 26.51 47.95
C ALA A 482 6.29 26.49 49.42
N PRO A 483 6.17 25.39 50.24
CA PRO A 483 6.83 24.05 50.16
C PRO A 483 6.05 22.78 50.64
N SER A 484 6.73 21.60 50.57
CA SER A 484 6.63 20.43 51.50
C SER A 484 5.33 19.56 51.54
N THR A 485 5.29 18.23 51.84
CA THR A 485 6.31 17.18 52.13
C THR A 485 5.75 15.73 52.04
N THR A 486 6.65 14.72 52.00
CA THR A 486 6.56 13.33 52.56
C THR A 486 5.61 12.22 52.03
N LYS A 487 6.26 11.16 51.48
CA LYS A 487 6.14 9.70 51.74
C LYS A 487 4.83 8.88 51.54
N ALA A 488 4.95 7.82 50.73
CA ALA A 488 4.29 6.49 50.87
C ALA A 488 5.18 5.53 51.75
N PRO A 489 4.91 4.20 52.00
CA PRO A 489 4.35 3.10 51.17
C PRO A 489 3.08 2.42 51.79
N ALA A 490 2.38 1.38 51.29
CA ALA A 490 2.70 0.01 50.78
C ALA A 490 3.30 -0.96 51.85
N SER A 491 3.02 -2.27 51.93
CA SER A 491 2.12 -3.20 51.19
C SER A 491 1.95 -4.59 51.90
N THR A 492 1.09 -5.50 51.38
CA THR A 492 1.14 -7.00 51.52
C THR A 492 0.93 -7.63 52.95
N ASN A 493 0.79 -8.96 53.22
CA ASN A 493 0.99 -10.21 52.44
C ASN A 493 0.19 -11.46 52.95
N THR A 494 0.40 -12.64 52.32
CA THR A 494 -0.12 -14.03 52.56
C THR A 494 0.33 -14.72 53.87
N PRO A 495 -0.22 -15.91 54.32
CA PRO A 495 0.13 -17.29 53.84
C PRO A 495 -1.10 -18.29 53.90
N ALA A 496 -1.09 -19.65 53.97
CA ALA A 496 -0.07 -20.73 54.08
C ALA A 496 -0.52 -22.16 53.56
N THR A 497 0.43 -22.90 52.97
CA THR A 497 0.70 -24.38 52.89
C THR A 497 -0.28 -25.52 53.31
N LYS A 498 -0.37 -26.59 52.48
CA LYS A 498 0.20 -27.96 52.75
C LYS A 498 0.12 -28.93 51.54
N VAL A 499 0.87 -30.06 51.58
CA VAL A 499 1.05 -31.07 50.48
C VAL A 499 1.18 -32.50 51.05
N PRO A 500 0.65 -33.55 50.38
CA PRO A 500 1.47 -34.71 49.97
C PRO A 500 1.15 -35.29 48.56
N THR A 501 2.04 -36.12 48.04
CA THR A 501 2.02 -36.88 46.75
C THR A 501 2.41 -38.36 47.01
N PRO A 502 2.50 -39.31 46.03
CA PRO A 502 2.28 -39.26 44.56
C PRO A 502 1.40 -40.38 43.97
N ALA A 503 1.01 -40.27 42.68
CA ALA A 503 1.11 -41.32 41.65
C ALA A 503 0.57 -40.86 40.27
N ASP A 504 1.28 -41.23 39.21
CA ASP A 504 0.90 -41.43 37.79
C ASP A 504 0.12 -40.38 36.96
N ALA A 505 0.39 -40.43 35.65
CA ALA A 505 -0.10 -39.55 34.57
C ALA A 505 -0.08 -40.39 33.25
N PRO A 506 -0.53 -39.90 32.06
CA PRO A 506 -1.08 -38.58 31.73
C PRO A 506 -2.44 -38.62 30.96
N ASN A 507 -3.02 -37.46 30.62
CA ASN A 507 -3.12 -36.94 29.24
C ASN A 507 -4.06 -35.70 29.13
N GLU A 508 -3.89 -34.92 28.06
CA GLU A 508 -4.80 -33.93 27.42
C GLU A 508 -5.43 -32.78 28.26
N SER A 509 -5.13 -31.54 27.84
CA SER A 509 -5.67 -30.30 28.40
C SER A 509 -6.95 -29.87 27.67
N GLN A 510 -8.04 -29.68 28.41
CA GLN A 510 -9.28 -29.10 27.89
C GLN A 510 -9.18 -27.56 27.80
N THR A 511 -9.79 -26.98 26.76
CA THR A 511 -9.95 -25.52 26.60
C THR A 511 -11.42 -25.14 26.84
N PRO A 512 -11.76 -24.39 27.91
CA PRO A 512 -13.13 -23.94 28.16
C PRO A 512 -13.62 -22.87 27.17
N ALA A 513 -14.94 -22.78 27.01
CA ALA A 513 -15.62 -21.90 26.05
C ALA A 513 -15.55 -20.39 26.42
N PRO A 514 -15.70 -19.47 25.45
CA PRO A 514 -15.75 -18.04 25.71
C PRO A 514 -17.01 -17.63 26.49
N ALA A 515 -16.84 -16.79 27.52
CA ALA A 515 -17.93 -16.20 28.29
C ALA A 515 -18.49 -14.93 27.63
N SER A 516 -19.74 -14.57 27.96
CA SER A 516 -20.54 -13.57 27.25
C SER A 516 -20.55 -12.19 27.91
N GLY A 517 -20.88 -11.16 27.12
CA GLY A 517 -21.50 -9.91 27.59
C GLY A 517 -20.57 -8.71 27.79
N GLY A 518 -20.44 -7.88 26.75
CA GLY A 518 -19.83 -6.55 26.85
C GLY A 518 -19.97 -5.77 25.54
N SER A 519 -20.66 -4.63 25.56
CA SER A 519 -20.81 -3.76 24.38
C SER A 519 -19.74 -2.67 24.40
N THR A 520 -18.87 -2.64 23.40
CA THR A 520 -17.94 -1.55 23.13
C THR A 520 -17.95 -1.17 21.65
N SER A 521 -17.68 0.11 21.39
CA SER A 521 -17.77 0.76 20.08
C SER A 521 -16.52 0.56 19.20
N ALA A 522 -16.47 1.31 18.08
CA ALA A 522 -15.29 1.56 17.26
C ALA A 522 -13.99 1.72 18.08
N GLY A 523 -12.87 1.29 17.49
CA GLY A 523 -11.60 1.04 18.17
C GLY A 523 -11.09 2.19 19.06
N SER A 524 -10.71 1.85 20.29
CA SER A 524 -10.16 2.79 21.26
C SER A 524 -8.76 3.27 20.87
N VAL A 525 -8.50 4.57 20.99
CA VAL A 525 -7.19 5.18 20.72
C VAL A 525 -6.08 4.48 21.53
N PRO A 526 -5.06 3.87 20.88
CA PRO A 526 -4.01 3.16 21.59
C PRO A 526 -2.93 4.11 22.15
N GLY A 527 -2.11 3.59 23.07
CA GLY A 527 -0.85 4.23 23.46
C GLY A 527 -1.02 5.54 24.23
N PHE A 528 -0.18 6.53 23.93
CA PHE A 528 -0.17 7.83 24.62
C PHE A 528 -1.46 8.64 24.42
N GLY A 529 -2.08 8.59 23.23
CA GLY A 529 -3.33 9.29 22.91
C GLY A 529 -4.60 8.68 23.49
N ALA A 530 -4.50 7.61 24.30
CA ALA A 530 -5.65 6.96 24.93
C ALA A 530 -6.51 7.95 25.74
N GLY A 531 -7.81 8.00 25.41
CA GLY A 531 -8.76 8.98 25.98
C GLY A 531 -8.98 10.24 25.15
N THR A 532 -8.38 10.35 23.95
CA THR A 532 -8.76 11.38 22.96
C THR A 532 -10.18 11.13 22.46
N THR A 533 -11.00 12.19 22.35
CA THR A 533 -12.41 12.12 21.94
C THR A 533 -12.78 13.06 20.78
N GLY A 534 -11.91 14.03 20.45
CA GLY A 534 -12.14 14.97 19.35
C GLY A 534 -13.38 15.83 19.58
N GLY A 535 -14.22 15.95 18.55
CA GLY A 535 -15.53 16.62 18.67
C GLY A 535 -16.58 15.84 19.47
N GLY A 536 -16.26 14.63 19.95
CA GLY A 536 -17.18 13.76 20.69
C GLY A 536 -18.48 13.50 19.93
N ASN A 537 -19.61 13.59 20.65
CA ASN A 537 -20.95 13.38 20.09
C ASN A 537 -21.54 14.64 19.40
N ALA A 538 -20.72 15.61 19.00
CA ALA A 538 -21.19 16.76 18.24
C ALA A 538 -21.78 16.33 16.90
N LYS A 539 -22.92 16.91 16.51
CA LYS A 539 -23.57 16.58 15.24
C LYS A 539 -22.61 16.85 14.05
N PRO A 540 -22.43 15.90 13.12
CA PRO A 540 -21.60 16.09 11.94
C PRO A 540 -21.93 17.35 11.14
N VAL A 541 -20.90 18.03 10.67
CA VAL A 541 -20.96 19.11 9.69
C VAL A 541 -20.14 18.75 8.46
N ASN A 542 -20.74 18.98 7.28
CA ASN A 542 -20.18 18.61 5.99
C ASN A 542 -19.88 19.93 5.26
N PRO A 543 -18.65 20.48 5.35
CA PRO A 543 -18.30 21.69 4.63
C PRO A 543 -18.41 21.46 3.11
N LYS A 544 -18.85 22.49 2.37
CA LYS A 544 -18.95 22.48 0.91
C LYS A 544 -17.85 23.33 0.27
N THR A 545 -17.29 24.26 1.03
CA THR A 545 -16.26 25.20 0.57
C THR A 545 -15.03 25.21 1.49
N ILE A 546 -13.88 25.60 0.94
CA ILE A 546 -12.64 25.82 1.71
C ILE A 546 -12.82 26.79 2.88
N LYS A 547 -13.72 27.78 2.75
CA LYS A 547 -14.04 28.76 3.79
C LYS A 547 -14.84 28.15 4.94
N GLU A 548 -15.83 27.30 4.64
CA GLU A 548 -16.58 26.57 5.67
C GLU A 548 -15.67 25.59 6.41
N LEU A 549 -14.80 24.86 5.70
CA LEU A 549 -13.82 23.96 6.31
C LEU A 549 -12.90 24.71 7.28
N ALA A 550 -12.28 25.82 6.83
CA ALA A 550 -11.44 26.66 7.67
C ALA A 550 -12.20 27.21 8.89
N THR A 551 -13.48 27.60 8.71
CA THR A 551 -14.33 28.10 9.80
C THR A 551 -14.62 27.00 10.83
N TYR A 552 -14.98 25.78 10.40
CA TYR A 552 -15.30 24.69 11.34
C TYR A 552 -14.05 24.15 12.05
N LEU A 553 -12.87 24.20 11.44
CA LEU A 553 -11.61 23.80 12.09
C LEU A 553 -11.15 24.82 13.15
N SER A 554 -11.36 26.12 12.90
CA SER A 554 -10.88 27.19 13.77
C SER A 554 -11.88 27.69 14.82
N ASP A 555 -13.18 27.36 14.71
CA ASP A 555 -14.17 27.82 15.70
C ASP A 555 -14.05 27.13 17.07
N THR A 556 -14.57 27.79 18.11
CA THR A 556 -14.45 27.36 19.51
C THR A 556 -15.44 26.26 19.94
N LYS A 557 -16.20 25.67 19.02
CA LYS A 557 -17.21 24.66 19.34
C LYS A 557 -16.64 23.25 19.14
N PRO A 558 -17.09 22.24 19.90
CA PRO A 558 -16.85 20.85 19.54
C PRO A 558 -17.43 20.54 18.15
N ARG A 559 -16.63 20.00 17.24
CA ARG A 559 -17.05 19.69 15.85
C ARG A 559 -16.64 18.29 15.42
N VAL A 560 -17.57 17.56 14.82
CA VAL A 560 -17.28 16.43 13.92
C VAL A 560 -17.42 16.95 12.49
N ILE A 561 -16.34 16.97 11.73
CA ILE A 561 -16.22 17.58 10.40
C ILE A 561 -15.93 16.45 9.41
N VAL A 562 -16.85 16.21 8.47
CA VAL A 562 -16.74 15.08 7.53
C VAL A 562 -16.43 15.57 6.12
N LEU A 563 -15.32 15.09 5.56
CA LEU A 563 -14.86 15.44 4.22
C LEU A 563 -15.38 14.44 3.18
N HIS A 564 -16.37 14.86 2.41
CA HIS A 564 -17.00 14.06 1.34
C HIS A 564 -16.44 14.37 -0.06
N GLN A 565 -15.40 15.21 -0.16
CA GLN A 565 -14.86 15.74 -1.42
C GLN A 565 -13.41 16.23 -1.23
N GLU A 566 -12.70 16.43 -2.34
CA GLU A 566 -11.43 17.16 -2.36
C GLU A 566 -11.65 18.65 -2.01
N PHE A 567 -10.82 19.17 -1.11
CA PHE A 567 -10.67 20.60 -0.85
C PHE A 567 -9.36 21.07 -1.47
N LYS A 568 -9.50 21.63 -2.67
CA LYS A 568 -8.38 22.16 -3.45
C LYS A 568 -8.09 23.61 -3.07
N PHE A 569 -6.86 23.84 -2.59
CA PHE A 569 -6.32 25.14 -2.21
C PHE A 569 -5.27 25.66 -3.20
N ILE A 570 -4.81 24.82 -4.14
CA ILE A 570 -3.88 25.24 -5.19
C ILE A 570 -4.46 26.43 -5.98
N ASN A 571 -3.67 27.50 -6.08
CA ASN A 571 -3.94 28.82 -6.61
C ASN A 571 -4.98 29.68 -5.84
N THR A 572 -5.54 29.24 -4.71
CA THR A 572 -6.59 30.02 -4.02
C THR A 572 -6.07 31.23 -3.26
N GLU A 573 -4.77 31.26 -2.95
CA GLU A 573 -4.09 32.38 -2.26
C GLU A 573 -3.01 33.03 -3.16
N GLY A 574 -3.02 32.72 -4.46
CA GLY A 574 -2.02 33.18 -5.43
C GLY A 574 -0.64 32.52 -5.24
N SER A 575 0.36 33.09 -5.90
CA SER A 575 1.74 32.63 -5.86
C SER A 575 2.71 33.77 -5.54
N THR A 576 3.79 33.45 -4.83
CA THR A 576 4.88 34.40 -4.52
C THR A 576 6.12 34.04 -5.33
N LYS A 577 6.87 35.09 -5.69
CA LYS A 577 8.22 35.03 -6.27
C LYS A 577 9.19 35.72 -5.33
N GLU A 578 10.21 35.00 -4.87
CA GLU A 578 11.21 35.55 -3.96
C GLU A 578 12.56 34.84 -4.09
N SER A 579 13.55 35.30 -3.33
CA SER A 579 14.89 34.71 -3.30
C SER A 579 14.88 33.33 -2.65
N GLY A 580 15.40 32.34 -3.37
CA GLY A 580 15.65 31.00 -2.87
C GLY A 580 17.10 30.59 -3.05
N CYS A 581 17.42 29.39 -2.57
CA CYS A 581 18.70 28.72 -2.73
C CYS A 581 18.53 27.42 -3.53
N ARG A 582 19.45 27.20 -4.47
CA ARG A 582 19.71 25.89 -5.08
C ARG A 582 20.90 25.22 -4.39
N PRO A 583 20.69 24.32 -3.42
CA PRO A 583 21.76 23.66 -2.68
C PRO A 583 22.62 22.78 -3.60
N THR A 584 23.84 22.49 -3.16
CA THR A 584 24.88 21.77 -3.91
C THR A 584 24.43 20.37 -4.33
N ASN A 585 23.66 19.67 -3.50
CA ASN A 585 23.03 18.39 -3.86
C ASN A 585 22.05 18.53 -5.05
N ASN A 586 21.23 19.59 -5.11
CA ASN A 586 20.34 19.84 -6.25
C ASN A 586 21.14 20.27 -7.51
N GLN A 587 22.20 21.07 -7.36
CA GLN A 587 23.11 21.38 -8.47
C GLN A 587 23.71 20.11 -9.10
N GLN A 588 24.17 19.18 -8.26
CA GLN A 588 24.63 17.86 -8.69
C GLN A 588 23.49 17.01 -9.27
N CYS A 589 22.28 17.13 -8.74
CA CYS A 589 21.12 16.37 -9.21
C CYS A 589 20.72 16.72 -10.64
N LEU A 590 20.57 18.02 -10.92
CA LEU A 590 20.25 18.51 -12.26
C LEU A 590 21.36 18.19 -13.27
N ALA A 591 22.62 18.06 -12.82
CA ALA A 591 23.73 17.61 -13.66
C ALA A 591 23.68 16.09 -13.97
N LYS A 592 23.17 15.25 -13.05
CA LYS A 592 23.06 13.79 -13.25
C LYS A 592 22.04 13.39 -14.32
N ASN A 593 21.00 14.21 -14.55
CA ASN A 593 19.93 13.92 -15.51
C ASN A 593 19.25 12.54 -15.32
N ASN A 594 19.22 12.01 -14.09
CA ASN A 594 18.78 10.65 -13.75
C ASN A 594 17.26 10.48 -13.62
N GLY A 595 16.47 11.29 -14.32
CA GLY A 595 15.00 11.32 -14.24
C GLY A 595 14.42 12.06 -13.03
N PHE A 596 15.18 12.21 -11.94
CA PHE A 596 14.76 12.95 -10.74
C PHE A 596 15.16 14.44 -10.80
N LYS A 597 14.49 15.25 -9.99
CA LYS A 597 14.89 16.63 -9.67
C LYS A 597 15.28 16.69 -8.20
N GLY A 598 16.21 17.57 -7.86
CA GLY A 598 16.42 17.93 -6.46
C GLY A 598 15.36 18.94 -6.00
N GLN A 599 15.33 19.20 -4.69
CA GLN A 599 14.56 20.31 -4.13
C GLN A 599 15.43 21.58 -4.09
N ASP A 600 14.83 22.72 -4.38
CA ASP A 600 15.37 24.02 -4.00
C ASP A 600 14.87 24.39 -2.59
N ALA A 601 15.38 25.45 -1.99
CA ALA A 601 14.92 25.96 -0.70
C ALA A 601 14.42 27.41 -0.82
N ILE A 602 13.31 27.73 -0.17
CA ILE A 602 12.94 29.13 0.09
C ILE A 602 13.84 29.63 1.23
N LEU A 603 14.46 30.82 1.06
CA LEU A 603 15.32 31.40 2.09
C LEU A 603 14.51 32.01 3.24
N MET A 604 15.10 32.08 4.42
CA MET A 604 14.55 32.84 5.54
C MET A 604 14.75 34.35 5.33
N ASP A 605 13.83 35.16 5.85
CA ASP A 605 13.91 36.62 5.82
C ASP A 605 15.24 37.11 6.43
N GLY A 606 16.08 37.72 5.59
CA GLY A 606 17.40 38.24 5.98
C GLY A 606 18.59 37.31 5.74
N ASP A 607 18.40 36.02 5.42
CA ASP A 607 19.48 35.04 5.14
C ASP A 607 20.09 35.22 3.73
N SER A 608 20.54 36.44 3.45
CA SER A 608 21.24 36.81 2.20
C SER A 608 22.60 36.12 2.03
N THR A 609 23.15 35.52 3.08
CA THR A 609 24.38 34.72 3.04
C THR A 609 24.12 33.23 2.80
N MET A 610 22.85 32.78 2.80
CA MET A 610 22.44 31.40 2.57
C MET A 610 23.04 30.39 3.58
N GLN A 611 23.26 30.83 4.82
CA GLN A 611 23.87 30.00 5.89
C GLN A 611 22.88 29.59 7.00
N GLN A 612 21.73 30.25 7.10
CA GLN A 612 20.78 30.06 8.20
C GLN A 612 19.58 29.19 7.80
N THR A 613 19.23 29.20 6.51
CA THR A 613 18.13 28.42 5.93
C THR A 613 18.51 26.94 5.83
N GLY A 614 18.05 26.13 6.80
CA GLY A 614 18.19 24.68 6.74
C GLY A 614 17.58 24.10 5.46
N GLY A 615 18.37 23.36 4.68
CA GLY A 615 18.01 22.93 3.31
C GLY A 615 18.76 23.69 2.22
N CYS A 616 19.47 24.78 2.57
CA CYS A 616 20.59 25.31 1.79
C CYS A 616 21.93 24.83 2.38
N ASP A 617 23.03 25.06 1.65
CA ASP A 617 24.41 24.84 2.08
C ASP A 617 25.32 25.95 1.51
N SER A 618 26.58 26.03 1.98
CA SER A 618 27.52 27.10 1.62
C SER A 618 28.04 27.07 0.18
N GLY A 619 27.81 25.99 -0.58
CA GLY A 619 27.99 25.94 -2.04
C GLY A 619 26.71 26.26 -2.82
N GLY A 620 25.62 26.56 -2.12
CA GLY A 620 24.32 26.91 -2.68
C GLY A 620 24.36 28.14 -3.58
N LYS A 621 23.50 28.15 -4.61
CA LYS A 621 23.35 29.28 -5.53
C LYS A 621 22.04 30.00 -5.29
N SER A 622 22.09 31.33 -5.14
CA SER A 622 20.90 32.17 -5.11
C SER A 622 20.14 32.05 -6.45
N ILE A 623 18.84 31.89 -6.37
CA ILE A 623 17.90 31.76 -7.50
C ILE A 623 16.60 32.51 -7.18
N GLU A 624 15.78 32.81 -8.18
CA GLU A 624 14.36 33.09 -7.96
C GLU A 624 13.61 31.76 -7.78
N VAL A 625 12.78 31.66 -6.75
CA VAL A 625 11.83 30.56 -6.56
C VAL A 625 10.40 31.05 -6.74
N THR A 626 9.50 30.15 -7.12
CA THR A 626 8.05 30.44 -7.21
C THR A 626 7.28 29.33 -6.52
N TYR A 627 6.32 29.70 -5.67
CA TYR A 627 5.52 28.75 -4.90
C TYR A 627 4.06 29.20 -4.76
N ASP A 628 3.19 28.23 -4.49
CA ASP A 628 1.79 28.47 -4.12
C ASP A 628 1.69 28.93 -2.67
N ASN A 629 1.02 30.06 -2.42
CA ASN A 629 0.93 30.64 -1.08
C ASN A 629 0.12 29.77 -0.12
N ALA A 630 -0.86 29.00 -0.61
CA ALA A 630 -1.79 28.28 0.25
C ALA A 630 -1.11 27.18 1.08
N ALA A 631 -0.01 26.60 0.61
CA ALA A 631 0.75 25.60 1.36
C ALA A 631 1.62 26.21 2.49
N LYS A 632 1.88 27.52 2.48
CA LYS A 632 2.63 28.23 3.52
C LYS A 632 1.74 28.72 4.68
N THR A 633 0.42 28.69 4.54
CA THR A 633 -0.58 29.27 5.46
C THR A 633 -1.53 28.20 6.02
N PRO A 634 -1.05 27.16 6.74
CA PRO A 634 -1.84 25.97 7.08
C PRO A 634 -3.13 26.27 7.87
N LEU A 635 -4.13 25.39 7.72
CA LEU A 635 -5.42 25.52 8.40
C LEU A 635 -5.25 25.33 9.91
N SER A 636 -5.54 26.37 10.70
CA SER A 636 -5.58 26.29 12.16
C SER A 636 -6.71 25.35 12.62
N VAL A 637 -6.36 24.42 13.51
CA VAL A 637 -7.28 23.46 14.13
C VAL A 637 -7.33 23.75 15.64
N ALA A 638 -8.48 24.26 16.09
CA ALA A 638 -8.78 24.55 17.48
C ALA A 638 -9.12 23.27 18.28
N SER A 639 -9.43 23.41 19.57
CA SER A 639 -9.72 22.27 20.44
C SER A 639 -11.04 21.56 20.10
N ASP A 640 -11.18 20.31 20.54
CA ASP A 640 -12.42 19.51 20.43
C ASP A 640 -12.88 19.32 18.97
N LYS A 641 -11.96 18.83 18.12
CA LYS A 641 -12.21 18.62 16.69
C LYS A 641 -12.01 17.16 16.30
N THR A 642 -12.95 16.61 15.55
CA THR A 642 -12.76 15.41 14.74
C THR A 642 -12.85 15.81 13.29
N LEU A 643 -11.75 15.72 12.55
CA LEU A 643 -11.71 15.85 11.09
C LEU A 643 -11.59 14.45 10.50
N VAL A 644 -12.56 14.03 9.69
CA VAL A 644 -12.56 12.68 9.12
C VAL A 644 -13.01 12.64 7.65
N GLY A 645 -12.36 11.84 6.82
CA GLY A 645 -12.78 11.61 5.43
C GLY A 645 -13.81 10.50 5.28
N GLU A 646 -14.72 10.65 4.31
CA GLU A 646 -15.63 9.57 3.90
C GLU A 646 -14.96 8.68 2.84
N GLY A 647 -14.56 7.46 3.22
CA GLY A 647 -13.79 6.58 2.34
C GLY A 647 -12.51 7.27 1.87
N ILE A 648 -12.19 7.17 0.58
CA ILE A 648 -11.04 7.87 -0.03
C ILE A 648 -11.31 9.33 -0.43
N LYS A 649 -12.49 9.91 -0.14
CA LYS A 649 -12.90 11.23 -0.65
C LYS A 649 -12.29 12.41 0.11
N GLY A 650 -11.84 12.21 1.34
CA GLY A 650 -11.31 13.27 2.20
C GLY A 650 -9.91 13.71 1.83
N VAL A 651 -9.79 14.65 0.88
CA VAL A 651 -8.49 15.12 0.36
C VAL A 651 -8.28 16.61 0.65
N LEU A 652 -7.12 16.97 1.20
CA LEU A 652 -6.62 18.34 1.29
C LEU A 652 -5.49 18.52 0.26
N ASN A 653 -5.77 19.26 -0.82
CA ASN A 653 -4.86 19.38 -1.96
C ASN A 653 -4.24 20.78 -2.01
N GLY A 654 -2.93 20.88 -1.74
CA GLY A 654 -2.16 22.13 -1.72
C GLY A 654 -2.12 22.88 -0.37
N LYS A 655 -2.60 22.30 0.74
CA LYS A 655 -2.61 22.96 2.05
C LYS A 655 -2.58 21.96 3.22
N GLY A 656 -1.78 22.28 4.24
CA GLY A 656 -1.62 21.46 5.45
C GLY A 656 -2.50 21.92 6.63
N LEU A 657 -2.36 21.22 7.75
CA LEU A 657 -3.03 21.48 9.03
C LEU A 657 -2.04 21.99 10.08
N ARG A 658 -2.52 22.84 11.00
CA ARG A 658 -1.78 23.31 12.17
C ARG A 658 -2.63 23.12 13.41
N ILE A 659 -2.31 22.11 14.22
CA ILE A 659 -3.04 21.74 15.43
C ILE A 659 -2.55 22.63 16.58
N GLU A 660 -3.38 23.59 16.97
CA GLU A 660 -3.10 24.55 18.05
C GLU A 660 -3.96 24.27 19.29
N GLY A 661 -5.10 23.59 19.10
CA GLY A 661 -5.96 23.11 20.16
C GLY A 661 -5.60 21.72 20.71
N SER A 662 -6.31 21.32 21.76
CA SER A 662 -6.22 20.01 22.40
C SER A 662 -7.47 19.17 22.14
N ASN A 663 -7.40 17.86 22.38
CA ASN A 663 -8.49 16.91 22.10
C ASN A 663 -8.89 16.93 20.61
N VAL A 664 -7.98 16.47 19.75
CA VAL A 664 -8.11 16.53 18.28
C VAL A 664 -7.90 15.15 17.66
N ILE A 665 -8.82 14.76 16.77
CA ILE A 665 -8.74 13.56 15.95
C ILE A 665 -8.65 13.99 14.48
N ILE A 666 -7.61 13.55 13.77
CA ILE A 666 -7.47 13.67 12.32
C ILE A 666 -7.42 12.24 11.77
N GLN A 667 -8.48 11.82 11.07
CA GLN A 667 -8.63 10.42 10.64
C GLN A 667 -8.99 10.28 9.17
N ASN A 668 -8.46 9.26 8.48
CA ASN A 668 -8.89 8.89 7.12
C ASN A 668 -8.89 10.05 6.11
N ILE A 669 -7.81 10.84 6.06
CA ILE A 669 -7.63 11.91 5.06
C ILE A 669 -6.28 11.84 4.33
N LEU A 670 -6.27 12.30 3.08
CA LEU A 670 -5.07 12.50 2.27
C LEU A 670 -4.67 13.98 2.32
N ILE A 671 -3.40 14.27 2.63
CA ILE A 671 -2.81 15.62 2.53
C ILE A 671 -1.68 15.58 1.48
N THR A 672 -1.78 16.39 0.43
CA THR A 672 -0.87 16.25 -0.73
C THR A 672 -0.66 17.53 -1.56
N ASN A 673 0.44 17.56 -2.34
CA ASN A 673 0.87 18.62 -3.26
C ASN A 673 1.24 19.98 -2.61
N LEU A 674 1.86 19.97 -1.44
CA LEU A 674 2.29 21.18 -0.72
C LEU A 674 3.67 21.66 -1.22
N ASN A 675 3.73 22.27 -2.41
CA ASN A 675 4.98 22.77 -3.04
C ASN A 675 6.16 21.75 -2.98
N PRO A 676 6.02 20.51 -3.50
CA PRO A 676 7.03 19.44 -3.35
C PRO A 676 8.44 19.80 -3.86
N HIS A 677 8.55 20.76 -4.78
CA HIS A 677 9.81 21.25 -5.32
C HIS A 677 10.64 22.11 -4.36
N LEU A 678 10.09 22.53 -3.21
CA LEU A 678 10.70 23.49 -2.31
C LEU A 678 10.72 23.05 -0.85
N VAL A 679 11.92 22.97 -0.26
CA VAL A 679 12.10 22.99 1.19
C VAL A 679 11.55 24.32 1.72
N TRP A 680 10.81 24.26 2.82
CA TRP A 680 9.95 25.35 3.37
C TRP A 680 8.74 25.73 2.51
N GLY A 681 8.43 25.00 1.43
CA GLY A 681 7.23 25.20 0.61
C GLY A 681 5.91 24.82 1.31
N GLY A 682 5.97 24.00 2.36
CA GLY A 682 4.85 23.62 3.22
C GLY A 682 5.14 22.36 4.05
N ASP A 683 4.47 22.22 5.20
CA ASP A 683 4.42 21.00 6.03
C ASP A 683 2.98 20.45 6.03
N ALA A 684 2.78 19.13 6.10
CA ALA A 684 1.45 18.53 6.03
C ALA A 684 0.65 18.64 7.33
N ILE A 685 1.23 18.25 8.46
CA ILE A 685 0.64 18.45 9.80
C ILE A 685 1.70 19.04 10.75
N SER A 686 1.44 20.27 11.19
CA SER A 686 2.16 20.93 12.28
C SER A 686 1.39 20.78 13.60
N ILE A 687 2.08 20.54 14.71
CA ILE A 687 1.50 20.42 16.05
C ILE A 687 2.18 21.42 16.99
N GLY A 688 1.38 22.24 17.66
CA GLY A 688 1.85 23.25 18.61
C GLY A 688 2.53 24.44 17.93
N GLY A 689 3.44 25.09 18.64
CA GLY A 689 4.15 26.27 18.14
C GLY A 689 5.01 26.93 19.22
N SER A 690 4.73 28.20 19.49
CA SER A 690 5.30 29.00 20.60
C SER A 690 4.32 29.19 21.78
N GLY A 691 3.09 28.70 21.66
CA GLY A 691 2.07 28.75 22.71
C GLY A 691 2.13 27.57 23.69
N GLU A 692 1.00 27.28 24.35
CA GLU A 692 0.86 26.09 25.19
C GLU A 692 1.00 24.80 24.37
N ALA A 693 1.50 23.73 25.01
CA ALA A 693 1.62 22.41 24.41
C ALA A 693 0.23 21.77 24.23
N PRO A 694 -0.24 21.49 23.01
CA PRO A 694 -1.51 20.78 22.82
C PRO A 694 -1.40 19.33 23.34
N LYS A 695 -2.55 18.78 23.74
CA LYS A 695 -2.63 17.43 24.31
C LYS A 695 -3.81 16.63 23.76
N ASN A 696 -3.72 15.31 23.87
CA ASN A 696 -4.73 14.35 23.42
C ASN A 696 -4.98 14.52 21.90
N ILE A 697 -4.05 14.01 21.09
CA ILE A 697 -4.08 14.10 19.63
C ILE A 697 -4.01 12.69 19.05
N TRP A 698 -4.94 12.37 18.15
CA TRP A 698 -4.92 11.13 17.37
C TRP A 698 -4.84 11.45 15.89
N ILE A 699 -3.81 10.91 15.22
CA ILE A 699 -3.63 10.95 13.77
C ILE A 699 -3.68 9.49 13.30
N ASP A 700 -4.69 9.15 12.50
CA ASP A 700 -5.02 7.75 12.21
C ASP A 700 -5.46 7.55 10.76
N HIS A 701 -4.98 6.51 10.08
CA HIS A 701 -5.36 6.25 8.68
C HIS A 701 -5.18 7.46 7.74
N VAL A 702 -4.20 8.34 8.01
CA VAL A 702 -3.89 9.45 7.10
C VAL A 702 -2.89 8.99 6.05
N LYS A 703 -3.01 9.50 4.82
CA LYS A 703 -1.96 9.40 3.81
C LYS A 703 -1.33 10.77 3.60
N ILE A 704 0.00 10.84 3.54
CA ILE A 704 0.73 12.08 3.26
C ILE A 704 1.73 11.82 2.14
N SER A 705 1.69 12.64 1.08
CA SER A 705 2.58 12.51 -0.09
C SER A 705 2.85 13.86 -0.75
N SER A 706 3.90 13.96 -1.57
CA SER A 706 4.20 15.16 -2.40
C SER A 706 4.19 16.49 -1.63
N VAL A 707 4.93 16.56 -0.51
CA VAL A 707 5.07 17.76 0.31
C VAL A 707 6.50 18.32 0.28
N GLY A 708 6.63 19.65 0.34
CA GLY A 708 7.93 20.32 0.22
C GLY A 708 8.85 20.06 1.41
N ARG A 709 8.29 19.97 2.63
CA ARG A 709 9.04 19.69 3.86
C ARG A 709 8.33 18.63 4.72
N GLN A 710 8.09 18.86 6.01
CA GLN A 710 7.76 17.79 6.96
C GLN A 710 6.39 17.18 6.67
N MET A 711 6.28 15.84 6.77
CA MET A 711 4.99 15.18 6.86
C MET A 711 4.36 15.43 8.24
N ILE A 712 5.14 15.23 9.31
CA ILE A 712 4.74 15.55 10.70
C ILE A 712 5.81 16.42 11.36
N VAL A 713 5.40 17.54 11.96
CA VAL A 713 6.28 18.34 12.84
C VAL A 713 5.60 18.66 14.18
N VAL A 714 6.28 18.33 15.28
CA VAL A 714 5.95 18.83 16.63
C VAL A 714 6.90 19.99 16.94
N HIS A 715 6.35 21.17 17.20
CA HIS A 715 7.13 22.38 17.47
C HIS A 715 7.63 22.46 18.92
N PHE A 716 8.44 23.47 19.22
CA PHE A 716 9.17 23.63 20.49
C PHE A 716 8.31 23.72 21.76
N SER A 717 7.01 24.03 21.65
CA SER A 717 6.04 23.86 22.74
C SER A 717 5.99 22.43 23.27
N GLY A 718 6.25 21.44 22.41
CA GLY A 718 5.95 20.03 22.63
C GLY A 718 4.47 19.69 22.44
N ALA A 719 4.15 18.40 22.56
CA ALA A 719 2.77 17.88 22.53
C ALA A 719 2.66 16.56 23.31
N THR A 720 1.64 16.42 24.16
CA THR A 720 1.51 15.25 25.07
C THR A 720 0.27 14.42 24.79
N GLY A 721 0.33 13.11 25.03
CA GLY A 721 -0.77 12.22 24.69
C GLY A 721 -1.05 12.18 23.19
N VAL A 722 -0.01 11.95 22.38
CA VAL A 722 -0.12 11.89 20.92
C VAL A 722 -0.04 10.43 20.45
N THR A 723 -0.94 10.03 19.56
CA THR A 723 -0.85 8.74 18.85
C THR A 723 -0.91 8.98 17.35
N ILE A 724 0.05 8.40 16.63
CA ILE A 724 0.13 8.36 15.18
C ILE A 724 0.04 6.88 14.79
N SER A 725 -1.07 6.47 14.19
CA SER A 725 -1.37 5.06 13.92
C SER A 725 -1.87 4.78 12.51
N ASN A 726 -1.62 3.56 12.02
CA ASN A 726 -2.22 3.00 10.81
C ASN A 726 -2.09 3.93 9.58
N SER A 727 -1.04 4.75 9.50
CA SER A 727 -0.92 5.83 8.51
C SER A 727 0.17 5.56 7.48
N ASP A 728 -0.01 6.11 6.28
CA ASP A 728 0.82 5.91 5.09
C ASP A 728 1.64 7.18 4.80
N PHE A 729 2.94 7.10 5.08
CA PHE A 729 3.91 8.17 4.89
C PHE A 729 4.72 7.89 3.62
N ASP A 730 4.18 8.40 2.51
CA ASP A 730 4.59 8.08 1.15
C ASP A 730 5.65 9.08 0.65
N GLY A 731 6.91 8.67 0.77
CA GLY A 731 8.05 9.47 0.38
C GLY A 731 8.34 9.51 -1.13
N ASN A 732 7.52 8.87 -1.97
CA ASN A 732 7.72 8.87 -3.43
C ASN A 732 7.56 10.27 -4.01
N THR A 733 8.64 10.86 -4.53
CA THR A 733 8.64 12.24 -5.03
C THR A 733 9.48 12.43 -6.29
N LYS A 734 9.00 13.29 -7.21
CA LYS A 734 9.79 13.75 -8.36
C LYS A 734 10.85 14.80 -7.97
N PHE A 735 10.80 15.29 -6.73
CA PHE A 735 11.69 16.32 -6.16
C PHE A 735 12.23 15.85 -4.80
N SER A 736 13.48 15.37 -4.76
CA SER A 736 14.09 14.76 -3.55
C SER A 736 15.42 15.41 -3.18
N ALA A 737 15.64 15.69 -1.89
CA ALA A 737 16.94 16.18 -1.40
C ALA A 737 18.09 15.16 -1.62
N SER A 738 17.76 13.87 -1.78
CA SER A 738 18.70 12.77 -2.07
C SER A 738 18.94 12.49 -3.56
N CYS A 739 18.15 13.07 -4.48
CA CYS A 739 18.25 12.88 -5.93
C CYS A 739 18.03 11.43 -6.42
N ASP A 740 17.14 10.71 -5.77
CA ASP A 740 16.84 9.28 -5.98
C ASP A 740 15.33 8.96 -5.87
N GLY A 741 14.50 10.00 -5.79
CA GLY A 741 13.04 9.88 -5.67
C GLY A 741 12.53 9.74 -4.24
N HIS A 742 13.41 9.74 -3.24
CA HIS A 742 13.05 9.46 -1.84
C HIS A 742 12.94 10.74 -1.00
N HIS A 743 11.92 10.84 -0.15
CA HIS A 743 11.67 12.03 0.67
C HIS A 743 12.56 12.05 1.92
N TYR A 744 13.16 13.21 2.21
CA TYR A 744 14.08 13.37 3.35
C TYR A 744 13.40 13.92 4.62
N TRP A 745 12.18 14.45 4.49
CA TRP A 745 11.53 15.26 5.52
C TRP A 745 10.27 14.55 6.06
N GLY A 746 10.45 13.38 6.68
CA GLY A 746 9.35 12.63 7.29
C GLY A 746 8.82 13.29 8.56
N PHE A 747 9.50 13.03 9.67
CA PHE A 747 9.05 13.41 11.01
C PHE A 747 10.11 14.26 11.71
N LEU A 748 9.65 15.33 12.36
CA LEU A 748 10.49 16.19 13.20
C LEU A 748 9.84 16.37 14.57
N LEU A 749 10.29 15.60 15.56
CA LEU A 749 9.60 15.43 16.84
C LEU A 749 10.43 16.08 17.96
N TYR A 750 10.11 17.35 18.27
CA TYR A 750 10.81 18.19 19.25
C TYR A 750 9.93 18.51 20.48
N GLY A 751 10.49 19.26 21.44
CA GLY A 751 9.75 20.05 22.41
C GLY A 751 9.96 19.62 23.86
N LYS A 752 9.84 20.58 24.77
CA LYS A 752 10.17 20.46 26.20
C LYS A 752 9.59 19.21 26.87
N THR A 753 8.35 18.87 26.52
CA THR A 753 7.74 17.59 26.88
C THR A 753 6.89 17.10 25.70
N THR A 754 7.29 15.99 25.10
CA THR A 754 6.59 15.38 23.97
C THR A 754 6.44 13.87 24.19
N GLN A 755 5.25 13.33 23.95
CA GLN A 755 4.90 11.94 24.27
C GLN A 755 4.09 11.32 23.13
N ILE A 756 4.72 10.44 22.34
CA ILE A 756 4.19 9.93 21.06
C ILE A 756 4.20 8.39 21.04
N SER A 757 3.05 7.80 20.69
CA SER A 757 2.97 6.43 20.20
C SER A 757 2.94 6.47 18.67
N LEU A 758 4.03 6.04 18.03
CA LEU A 758 4.15 5.85 16.59
C LEU A 758 3.97 4.36 16.31
N VAL A 759 2.74 3.92 16.03
CA VAL A 759 2.38 2.49 16.05
C VAL A 759 1.68 2.02 14.78
N GLY A 760 2.14 0.92 14.17
CA GLY A 760 1.49 0.33 13.01
C GLY A 760 1.45 1.23 11.77
N ASN A 761 2.47 2.05 11.51
CA ASN A 761 2.53 2.93 10.34
C ASN A 761 3.39 2.33 9.21
N TYR A 762 3.12 2.73 7.97
CA TYR A 762 3.96 2.44 6.81
C TYR A 762 4.77 3.69 6.46
N ILE A 763 6.09 3.58 6.50
CA ILE A 763 7.03 4.69 6.33
C ILE A 763 8.01 4.27 5.24
N HIS A 764 7.79 4.75 4.01
CA HIS A 764 8.44 4.20 2.82
C HIS A 764 8.92 5.25 1.83
N LYS A 765 9.87 4.86 0.96
CA LYS A 765 10.51 5.75 -0.02
C LYS A 765 11.16 6.96 0.64
N MET A 766 11.84 6.73 1.76
CA MET A 766 12.46 7.77 2.59
C MET A 766 13.98 7.84 2.39
N SER A 767 14.60 8.97 2.69
CA SER A 767 16.07 9.12 2.69
C SER A 767 16.63 9.76 3.97
N GLY A 768 15.77 10.13 4.91
CA GLY A 768 16.13 10.65 6.22
C GLY A 768 14.93 10.93 7.11
N ARG A 769 15.20 11.26 8.38
CA ARG A 769 14.21 11.73 9.37
C ARG A 769 12.94 10.86 9.43
N GLY A 770 13.13 9.55 9.46
CA GLY A 770 12.06 8.57 9.47
C GLY A 770 12.06 7.72 10.75
N PRO A 771 11.94 8.27 11.96
CA PRO A 771 11.76 9.68 12.36
C PRO A 771 13.06 10.39 12.84
N LYS A 772 13.09 11.74 12.89
CA LYS A 772 14.01 12.49 13.79
C LYS A 772 13.31 12.85 15.11
N ILE A 773 13.99 12.60 16.23
CA ILE A 773 13.46 12.72 17.59
C ILE A 773 14.46 13.49 18.47
N GLY A 774 13.99 14.48 19.23
CA GLY A 774 14.83 15.32 20.08
C GLY A 774 15.73 16.28 19.29
N GLY A 775 16.64 16.97 19.99
CA GLY A 775 17.53 17.96 19.39
C GLY A 775 18.01 19.07 20.34
N ALA A 776 17.59 19.07 21.60
CA ALA A 776 18.01 20.04 22.61
C ALA A 776 18.25 19.35 23.96
N GLU A 777 19.25 19.81 24.70
CA GLU A 777 19.47 19.36 26.08
C GLU A 777 18.35 19.88 26.99
N GLY A 778 17.79 19.00 27.82
CA GLY A 778 16.70 19.33 28.75
C GLY A 778 15.28 19.13 28.20
N ASP A 779 15.10 18.89 26.90
CA ASP A 779 13.84 18.39 26.34
C ASP A 779 13.57 16.94 26.82
N ASN A 780 12.29 16.56 26.96
CA ASN A 780 11.84 15.21 27.27
C ASN A 780 10.93 14.69 26.15
N VAL A 781 11.53 14.14 25.09
CA VAL A 781 10.81 13.59 23.93
C VAL A 781 10.78 12.07 24.01
N VAL A 782 9.63 11.52 24.42
CA VAL A 782 9.43 10.08 24.62
C VAL A 782 8.64 9.49 23.47
N VAL A 783 9.21 8.49 22.79
CA VAL A 783 8.56 7.85 21.63
C VAL A 783 8.52 6.33 21.79
N HIS A 784 7.32 5.76 21.65
CA HIS A 784 7.11 4.33 21.49
C HIS A 784 6.89 4.03 20.02
N ALA A 785 7.88 3.41 19.38
CA ALA A 785 7.82 2.98 17.98
C ALA A 785 7.55 1.47 17.94
N ALA A 786 6.32 1.06 17.65
CA ALA A 786 5.96 -0.36 17.63
C ALA A 786 5.20 -0.81 16.38
N ASN A 787 5.57 -1.97 15.84
CA ASN A 787 4.92 -2.59 14.68
C ASN A 787 4.80 -1.72 13.42
N ASN A 788 5.66 -0.71 13.27
CA ASN A 788 5.77 0.05 12.03
C ASN A 788 6.52 -0.78 10.98
N TYR A 789 6.16 -0.58 9.71
CA TYR A 789 6.87 -1.12 8.56
C TYR A 789 7.67 0.00 7.89
N PHE A 790 8.99 -0.11 7.94
CA PHE A 790 9.94 0.76 7.25
C PHE A 790 10.42 0.05 5.97
N ASP A 791 10.15 0.63 4.80
CA ASP A 791 10.47 0.04 3.49
C ASP A 791 11.23 1.01 2.57
N ASP A 792 12.20 0.50 1.82
CA ASP A 792 13.00 1.22 0.81
C ASP A 792 13.48 2.59 1.28
N ASN A 793 14.57 2.60 2.06
CA ASN A 793 15.19 3.82 2.55
C ASN A 793 16.68 3.88 2.18
N THR A 794 17.00 4.80 1.26
CA THR A 794 18.32 4.97 0.64
C THR A 794 19.34 5.72 1.52
N GLY A 795 18.88 6.26 2.65
CA GLY A 795 19.65 7.01 3.63
C GLY A 795 19.53 6.40 5.01
N HIS A 796 18.80 7.06 5.92
CA HIS A 796 18.57 6.59 7.29
C HIS A 796 17.11 6.72 7.73
N ALA A 797 16.69 5.88 8.70
CA ALA A 797 15.39 5.97 9.34
C ALA A 797 15.47 6.76 10.66
N PHE A 798 15.84 6.14 11.79
CA PHE A 798 15.87 6.78 13.09
C PHE A 798 17.07 7.73 13.28
N ASP A 799 16.80 8.95 13.71
CA ASP A 799 17.77 9.98 14.11
C ASP A 799 17.38 10.44 15.53
N ILE A 800 18.08 9.94 16.55
CA ILE A 800 17.75 10.09 17.98
C ILE A 800 18.75 11.04 18.64
N ALA A 801 18.39 12.32 18.79
CA ALA A 801 19.27 13.35 19.32
C ALA A 801 19.04 13.62 20.82
N ALA A 802 19.74 14.62 21.37
CA ALA A 802 19.61 15.07 22.76
C ALA A 802 18.14 15.25 23.21
N GLY A 803 17.83 14.77 24.41
CA GLY A 803 16.48 14.83 25.00
C GLY A 803 15.51 13.74 24.53
N ALA A 804 15.89 12.89 23.57
CA ALA A 804 15.06 11.80 23.09
C ALA A 804 15.21 10.50 23.91
N TYR A 805 14.09 9.80 24.13
CA TYR A 805 14.00 8.52 24.82
C TYR A 805 13.05 7.59 24.05
N VAL A 806 13.60 6.55 23.43
CA VAL A 806 12.87 5.79 22.41
C VAL A 806 12.92 4.28 22.68
N LEU A 807 11.76 3.62 22.58
CA LEU A 807 11.61 2.17 22.51
C LEU A 807 11.18 1.78 21.09
N ALA A 808 12.00 1.01 20.38
CA ALA A 808 11.62 0.38 19.11
C ALA A 808 11.42 -1.14 19.30
N GLU A 809 10.19 -1.63 19.20
CA GLU A 809 9.86 -3.06 19.32
C GLU A 809 8.94 -3.56 18.19
N GLY A 810 9.09 -4.81 17.75
CA GLY A 810 8.19 -5.41 16.76
C GLY A 810 8.13 -4.70 15.41
N ASN A 811 9.04 -3.78 15.08
CA ASN A 811 9.06 -3.09 13.78
C ASN A 811 9.72 -3.97 12.71
N TYR A 812 9.28 -3.83 11.46
CA TYR A 812 9.85 -4.52 10.31
C TYR A 812 10.63 -3.53 9.45
N PHE A 813 11.88 -3.86 9.10
CA PHE A 813 12.74 -3.06 8.24
C PHE A 813 13.08 -3.84 6.97
N SER A 814 12.84 -3.22 5.81
CA SER A 814 13.03 -3.80 4.48
C SER A 814 13.77 -2.81 3.59
N SER A 815 14.92 -3.19 3.03
CA SER A 815 15.74 -2.29 2.20
C SER A 815 16.08 -0.95 2.89
N VAL A 816 16.16 -0.93 4.22
CA VAL A 816 16.52 0.27 5.00
C VAL A 816 18.02 0.27 5.22
N LYS A 817 18.74 1.10 4.45
CA LYS A 817 20.21 1.14 4.42
C LYS A 817 20.83 1.41 5.80
N THR A 818 20.27 2.35 6.57
CA THR A 818 20.72 2.68 7.93
C THR A 818 19.51 2.81 8.87
N PRO A 819 19.10 1.73 9.55
CA PRO A 819 17.93 1.73 10.43
C PRO A 819 17.98 2.79 11.53
N ASN A 820 19.15 3.06 12.10
CA ASN A 820 19.38 4.20 12.98
C ASN A 820 20.76 4.83 12.74
N LEU A 821 20.85 6.14 12.97
CA LEU A 821 22.13 6.80 13.24
C LEU A 821 22.60 6.46 14.66
N ASP A 822 23.91 6.60 14.89
CA ASP A 822 24.57 6.39 16.18
C ASP A 822 24.96 7.76 16.76
N ASP A 823 23.97 8.45 17.34
CA ASP A 823 24.16 9.74 18.03
C ASP A 823 24.25 9.49 19.55
N PRO A 824 25.43 9.68 20.17
CA PRO A 824 25.63 9.38 21.58
C PRO A 824 24.87 10.32 22.54
N ALA A 825 24.27 11.41 22.05
CA ALA A 825 23.41 12.28 22.85
C ALA A 825 21.98 11.72 23.03
N GLY A 826 21.56 10.77 22.19
CA GLY A 826 20.24 10.15 22.24
C GLY A 826 20.14 8.97 23.20
N ASN A 827 18.90 8.53 23.47
CA ASN A 827 18.63 7.32 24.26
C ASN A 827 17.71 6.38 23.48
N PHE A 828 18.26 5.30 22.94
CA PHE A 828 17.55 4.37 22.05
C PHE A 828 17.62 2.93 22.54
N PHE A 829 16.47 2.36 22.94
CA PHE A 829 16.35 0.96 23.30
C PHE A 829 15.79 0.10 22.17
N VAL A 830 16.54 -0.95 21.82
CA VAL A 830 16.16 -2.00 20.87
C VAL A 830 16.23 -3.35 21.61
N PRO A 831 15.13 -4.11 21.71
CA PRO A 831 15.12 -5.41 22.37
C PRO A 831 15.85 -6.46 21.53
N VAL A 832 16.90 -7.04 22.10
CA VAL A 832 17.56 -8.26 21.58
C VAL A 832 17.00 -9.55 22.22
N ARG A 833 16.17 -9.41 23.26
CA ARG A 833 15.41 -10.49 23.90
C ARG A 833 14.09 -9.92 24.42
N GLU A 834 12.99 -10.66 24.25
CA GLU A 834 11.66 -10.24 24.70
C GLU A 834 11.59 -9.92 26.21
N SER A 835 12.38 -10.65 27.00
CA SER A 835 12.44 -10.52 28.46
C SER A 835 12.81 -9.13 28.96
N ASN A 836 13.54 -8.34 28.15
CA ASN A 836 14.18 -7.10 28.58
C ASN A 836 13.17 -6.03 29.06
N CYS A 837 11.93 -6.09 28.58
CA CYS A 837 10.91 -5.07 28.85
C CYS A 837 9.92 -5.46 29.96
N LYS A 838 9.93 -6.72 30.44
CA LYS A 838 8.96 -7.22 31.44
C LYS A 838 8.88 -6.33 32.69
N THR A 839 10.04 -5.91 33.20
CA THR A 839 10.15 -5.01 34.37
C THR A 839 9.85 -3.54 34.03
N ALA A 840 10.10 -3.12 32.78
CA ALA A 840 9.98 -1.72 32.37
C ALA A 840 8.55 -1.33 31.99
N ILE A 841 7.82 -2.17 31.24
CA ILE A 841 6.48 -1.86 30.69
C ILE A 841 5.42 -2.91 31.06
N GLY A 842 5.71 -3.80 32.01
CA GLY A 842 4.78 -4.83 32.51
C GLY A 842 4.55 -6.03 31.58
N ARG A 843 5.04 -5.98 30.33
CA ARG A 843 4.93 -7.07 29.34
C ARG A 843 6.26 -7.36 28.65
N ALA A 844 6.32 -8.50 27.96
CA ALA A 844 7.40 -8.80 27.03
C ALA A 844 7.47 -7.73 25.92
N CYS A 845 8.70 -7.43 25.47
CA CYS A 845 8.92 -6.68 24.23
C CYS A 845 8.85 -7.61 23.03
N LYS A 846 8.57 -7.06 21.84
CA LYS A 846 8.68 -7.79 20.57
C LYS A 846 9.96 -7.46 19.81
N LEU A 847 10.54 -8.45 19.15
CA LEU A 847 11.80 -8.27 18.43
C LEU A 847 11.55 -7.59 17.08
N ASN A 848 12.46 -6.70 16.68
CA ASN A 848 12.41 -6.10 15.35
C ASN A 848 13.01 -7.06 14.32
N VAL A 849 12.46 -7.11 13.11
CA VAL A 849 12.97 -7.94 12.00
C VAL A 849 13.58 -7.05 10.92
N LEU A 850 14.71 -7.48 10.37
CA LEU A 850 15.47 -6.74 9.36
C LEU A 850 15.74 -7.63 8.15
N THR A 851 15.34 -7.16 6.97
CA THR A 851 15.53 -7.82 5.68
C THR A 851 16.19 -6.85 4.71
N ALA A 852 17.26 -7.26 4.04
CA ALA A 852 18.06 -6.43 3.12
C ALA A 852 18.44 -5.03 3.67
N SER A 853 18.57 -4.92 5.00
CA SER A 853 18.72 -3.66 5.74
C SER A 853 20.03 -3.62 6.52
N GLY A 854 20.46 -2.42 6.90
CA GLY A 854 21.62 -2.23 7.78
C GLY A 854 21.40 -2.77 9.20
N LYS A 855 22.39 -2.59 10.08
CA LYS A 855 22.28 -2.96 11.50
C LYS A 855 21.38 -1.97 12.24
N LEU A 856 20.48 -2.48 13.08
CA LEU A 856 19.76 -1.71 14.10
C LEU A 856 20.50 -1.87 15.44
N THR A 857 20.88 -0.78 16.09
CA THR A 857 21.65 -0.77 17.35
C THR A 857 20.91 -0.04 18.47
N SER A 858 21.20 -0.44 19.72
CA SER A 858 20.74 0.25 20.92
C SER A 858 21.91 0.99 21.56
N TYR A 859 21.69 2.22 21.98
CA TYR A 859 22.66 3.06 22.71
C TYR A 859 21.97 3.80 23.85
N SER A 860 22.70 4.05 24.94
CA SER A 860 22.15 4.57 26.20
C SER A 860 20.93 3.77 26.70
N ALA A 861 20.90 2.46 26.41
CA ALA A 861 19.80 1.52 26.61
C ALA A 861 19.14 1.58 28.00
N ARG A 862 19.94 1.76 29.06
CA ARG A 862 19.47 1.88 30.45
C ARG A 862 18.70 3.18 30.70
N ALA A 863 19.13 4.30 30.11
CA ALA A 863 18.46 5.58 30.24
C ALA A 863 17.15 5.60 29.43
N ALA A 864 17.17 5.03 28.21
CA ALA A 864 15.98 4.83 27.39
C ALA A 864 14.90 4.03 28.12
N LEU A 865 15.22 2.82 28.62
CA LEU A 865 14.28 2.00 29.40
C LEU A 865 13.86 2.65 30.73
N GLY A 866 14.78 3.36 31.39
CA GLY A 866 14.51 4.08 32.63
C GLY A 866 13.40 5.12 32.45
N GLU A 867 13.51 5.95 31.40
CA GLU A 867 12.49 6.96 31.09
C GLU A 867 11.18 6.34 30.59
N VAL A 868 11.26 5.38 29.66
CA VAL A 868 10.12 4.62 29.11
C VAL A 868 9.29 3.96 30.22
N SER A 869 9.92 3.47 31.30
CA SER A 869 9.22 2.79 32.40
C SER A 869 8.22 3.68 33.16
N LYS A 870 8.41 5.01 33.15
CA LYS A 870 7.46 5.98 33.73
C LYS A 870 6.10 5.94 33.03
N TYR A 871 6.08 5.52 31.77
CA TYR A 871 4.93 5.47 30.87
C TYR A 871 4.47 4.03 30.59
N SER A 872 4.81 3.11 31.49
CA SER A 872 4.48 1.67 31.45
C SER A 872 3.00 1.38 31.24
N LYS A 873 2.07 2.23 31.70
CA LYS A 873 0.63 2.06 31.44
C LYS A 873 0.26 2.33 29.99
N GLN A 874 0.75 3.43 29.42
CA GLN A 874 0.49 3.84 28.03
C GLN A 874 1.16 2.88 27.05
N ILE A 875 2.45 2.58 27.28
CA ILE A 875 3.30 1.78 26.39
C ILE A 875 3.01 0.27 26.54
N GLY A 876 2.80 -0.20 27.76
CA GLY A 876 2.40 -1.59 28.05
C GLY A 876 0.97 -1.90 27.60
N GLY A 877 0.08 -0.90 27.61
CA GLY A 877 -1.30 -1.00 27.14
C GLY A 877 -1.44 -1.17 25.62
N TYR A 878 -0.40 -0.85 24.83
CA TYR A 878 -0.36 -1.24 23.42
C TYR A 878 0.06 -2.71 23.29
N ALA A 879 -0.76 -3.51 22.62
CA ALA A 879 -0.53 -4.94 22.39
C ALA A 879 0.41 -5.17 21.20
N ALA A 880 1.70 -4.91 21.40
CA ALA A 880 2.70 -5.11 20.36
C ALA A 880 2.75 -6.58 19.88
N THR A 881 2.74 -6.77 18.56
CA THR A 881 2.81 -8.08 17.88
C THR A 881 4.24 -8.40 17.43
N GLU A 882 4.48 -9.59 16.88
CA GLU A 882 5.74 -9.85 16.16
C GLU A 882 5.94 -8.86 15.01
N ALA A 883 7.19 -8.64 14.60
CA ALA A 883 7.48 -7.87 13.41
C ALA A 883 7.01 -8.59 12.14
N LEU A 884 5.99 -8.01 11.51
CA LEU A 884 5.40 -8.50 10.27
C LEU A 884 5.74 -7.55 9.11
N LYS A 885 6.03 -8.12 7.94
CA LYS A 885 5.96 -7.37 6.68
C LYS A 885 4.49 -7.13 6.36
N LEU A 886 3.93 -6.06 6.93
CA LEU A 886 2.54 -5.67 6.71
C LEU A 886 2.32 -5.35 5.23
N SER A 887 1.30 -5.93 4.62
CA SER A 887 1.05 -5.78 3.19
C SER A 887 0.40 -4.41 2.90
N VAL A 888 0.70 -3.84 1.73
CA VAL A 888 0.21 -2.50 1.33
C VAL A 888 -1.24 -2.60 0.86
N ALA A 889 -2.16 -2.80 1.81
CA ALA A 889 -3.61 -2.84 1.60
C ALA A 889 -4.27 -1.51 2.00
N SER A 890 -5.35 -1.16 1.31
CA SER A 890 -6.25 -0.01 1.59
C SER A 890 -7.08 -0.15 2.89
N GLY A 891 -6.66 -1.03 3.80
CA GLY A 891 -7.20 -1.20 5.15
C GLY A 891 -6.13 -1.46 6.24
N ASN A 892 -4.84 -1.52 5.88
CA ASN A 892 -3.73 -1.59 6.84
C ASN A 892 -3.14 -0.21 7.13
N PHE A 893 -3.09 0.66 6.11
CA PHE A 893 -2.45 1.97 6.19
C PHE A 893 -3.19 3.03 5.36
N GLY A 894 -3.25 4.25 5.88
CA GLY A 894 -3.71 5.41 5.12
C GLY A 894 -5.21 5.40 4.81
N VAL A 895 -5.61 6.14 3.77
CA VAL A 895 -7.02 6.36 3.44
C VAL A 895 -7.70 5.10 2.89
N GLY A 896 -8.89 4.81 3.38
CA GLY A 896 -9.58 3.57 3.07
C GLY A 896 -11.05 3.52 3.51
N ALA A 897 -11.63 2.33 3.40
CA ALA A 897 -13.01 2.06 3.81
C ALA A 897 -13.06 1.72 5.32
N LEU A 898 -12.86 2.72 6.19
CA LEU A 898 -12.97 2.52 7.64
C LEU A 898 -14.38 2.01 8.01
N THR A 899 -14.43 0.78 8.54
CA THR A 899 -15.68 0.05 8.82
C THR A 899 -16.48 0.63 9.99
N SER A 900 -16.01 1.70 10.63
CA SER A 900 -16.77 2.40 11.68
C SER A 900 -16.40 3.89 11.83
N VAL A 901 -17.13 4.78 11.13
CA VAL A 901 -17.20 6.20 11.52
C VAL A 901 -18.65 6.72 11.45
N VAL A 902 -19.11 7.31 12.55
CA VAL A 902 -20.42 7.97 12.78
C VAL A 902 -21.65 7.31 12.16
N ALA A 903 -22.41 6.58 12.98
CA ALA A 903 -23.78 6.18 12.65
C ALA A 903 -24.67 7.42 12.41
N SER A 904 -25.01 7.68 11.14
CA SER A 904 -25.89 8.78 10.77
C SER A 904 -27.33 8.50 11.17
N ALA A 905 -27.85 9.28 12.14
CA ALA A 905 -29.24 9.22 12.56
C ALA A 905 -30.18 9.82 11.48
N THR A 906 -30.45 9.05 10.43
CA THR A 906 -31.52 9.34 9.46
C THR A 906 -32.88 9.28 10.14
N LYS A 907 -33.71 10.29 9.89
CA LYS A 907 -35.01 10.46 10.56
C LYS A 907 -35.94 9.29 10.26
N LYS A 908 -36.50 8.68 11.32
CA LYS A 908 -37.77 7.97 11.21
C LYS A 908 -38.89 9.02 11.07
N ASN A 909 -39.90 8.75 10.24
CA ASN A 909 -41.02 9.68 10.06
C ASN A 909 -41.96 9.60 11.28
N ASP A 910 -42.09 10.70 12.01
CA ASP A 910 -43.18 10.89 12.96
C ASP A 910 -44.47 11.25 12.22
N THR A 911 -45.50 10.40 12.35
CA THR A 911 -46.89 10.76 12.07
C THR A 911 -47.63 10.77 13.40
N ALA A 912 -48.20 11.93 13.77
CA ALA A 912 -48.59 12.21 15.15
C ALA A 912 -49.87 11.51 15.63
N ALA A 913 -49.89 11.11 16.91
CA ALA A 913 -51.13 10.77 17.63
C ALA A 913 -51.03 10.96 19.18
N LYS A 914 -51.32 12.19 19.63
CA LYS A 914 -51.96 12.56 20.92
C LYS A 914 -51.28 12.29 22.28
N GLU A 915 -51.68 13.12 23.25
CA GLU A 915 -51.23 13.19 24.65
C GLU A 915 -52.12 12.35 25.60
N THR A 916 -51.59 11.94 26.76
CA THR A 916 -52.26 12.02 28.09
C THR A 916 -51.30 11.69 29.26
N GLY A 917 -51.14 12.62 30.21
CA GLY A 917 -51.11 12.40 31.69
C GLY A 917 -50.12 11.43 32.39
N PRO A 918 -49.22 11.94 33.26
CA PRO A 918 -48.60 11.22 34.40
C PRO A 918 -49.40 11.52 35.73
N PRO A 919 -48.95 11.23 36.99
CA PRO A 919 -47.71 10.59 37.49
C PRO A 919 -47.94 9.56 38.65
N SER A 920 -46.91 9.33 39.51
CA SER A 920 -46.92 8.79 40.89
C SER A 920 -46.83 7.24 41.06
N LYS A 921 -46.27 6.65 42.14
CA LYS A 921 -45.59 7.20 43.36
C LYS A 921 -44.77 6.11 44.12
N ASP A 922 -43.83 6.54 44.98
CA ASP A 922 -43.22 5.89 46.19
C ASP A 922 -42.67 4.42 46.10
N GLY A 923 -41.64 3.97 46.85
CA GLY A 923 -40.68 4.62 47.77
C GLY A 923 -39.96 3.61 48.71
N THR A 924 -38.83 4.01 49.35
CA THR A 924 -38.21 3.46 50.60
C THR A 924 -37.70 1.99 50.67
N GLN A 925 -36.74 1.55 51.52
CA GLN A 925 -35.52 2.12 52.19
C GLN A 925 -34.71 0.98 52.90
N GLN A 926 -33.59 1.32 53.60
CA GLN A 926 -32.78 0.49 54.55
C GLN A 926 -31.81 -0.54 53.91
N GLU A 927 -30.49 -0.64 54.21
CA GLU A 927 -29.68 -0.76 55.47
C GLU A 927 -29.49 -2.25 55.89
N ASP A 928 -28.36 -2.73 56.48
CA ASP A 928 -27.31 -2.03 57.25
C ASP A 928 -25.89 -2.73 57.33
N THR A 929 -24.91 -2.02 57.92
CA THR A 929 -23.60 -2.32 58.63
C THR A 929 -23.01 -3.76 58.81
N ALA A 930 -21.72 -4.02 59.21
CA ALA A 930 -20.39 -3.33 59.13
C ALA A 930 -19.19 -4.15 59.75
N ALA A 931 -17.92 -3.78 59.43
CA ALA A 931 -16.66 -3.78 60.27
C ALA A 931 -16.08 -5.10 60.91
N GLN A 932 -14.81 -5.28 61.39
CA GLN A 932 -13.51 -4.53 61.39
C GLN A 932 -12.26 -5.41 61.83
N THR A 933 -11.02 -4.85 61.75
CA THR A 933 -9.76 -5.16 62.55
C THR A 933 -9.00 -6.52 62.40
N SER A 934 -7.66 -6.71 62.65
CA SER A 934 -6.45 -5.83 62.81
C SER A 934 -5.09 -6.60 63.01
N MET A 935 -3.93 -5.99 62.64
CA MET A 935 -2.53 -6.18 63.18
C MET A 935 -1.76 -7.53 62.97
N GLU A 936 -0.41 -7.68 63.05
CA GLU A 936 0.80 -6.81 62.86
C GLU A 936 2.14 -7.63 62.91
N SER A 937 3.27 -7.08 62.40
CA SER A 937 4.70 -7.55 62.50
C SER A 937 5.13 -8.77 61.65
N GLY A 938 6.42 -9.00 61.30
CA GLY A 938 7.69 -8.25 61.45
C GLY A 938 8.87 -8.95 60.72
N ALA A 939 10.00 -8.29 60.46
CA ALA A 939 11.18 -8.83 59.72
C ALA A 939 12.50 -8.71 60.52
N PRO A 940 13.61 -9.39 60.12
CA PRO A 940 14.69 -8.64 59.45
C PRO A 940 15.65 -9.44 58.51
N ALA A 941 16.45 -8.67 57.74
CA ALA A 941 17.85 -8.94 57.30
C ALA A 941 18.18 -10.09 56.31
N ASN A 942 19.34 -10.10 55.61
CA ASN A 942 20.19 -9.04 55.00
C ASN A 942 21.37 -9.72 54.23
N GLU A 943 21.73 -9.33 53.00
CA GLU A 943 23.12 -9.33 52.46
C GLU A 943 23.24 -8.79 51.02
N ALA A 944 24.46 -8.49 50.54
CA ALA A 944 24.72 -7.87 49.23
C ALA A 944 26.11 -8.19 48.64
N ALA A 945 26.18 -8.41 47.32
CA ALA A 945 27.40 -8.45 46.49
C ALA A 945 27.02 -8.52 44.97
N SER A 946 27.92 -8.34 43.99
CA SER A 946 28.68 -7.13 43.62
C SER A 946 29.51 -7.34 42.33
N VAL A 947 29.39 -6.42 41.36
CA VAL A 947 30.46 -5.99 40.40
C VAL A 947 30.87 -6.91 39.21
N ALA A 948 31.22 -6.24 38.10
CA ALA A 948 31.96 -6.66 36.89
C ALA A 948 31.26 -7.54 35.81
N GLY A 949 31.68 -7.31 34.54
CA GLY A 949 31.29 -8.10 33.36
C GLY A 949 31.11 -7.29 32.07
N ASP A 950 32.17 -6.66 31.56
CA ASP A 950 32.18 -6.08 30.20
C ASP A 950 32.37 -7.20 29.15
N SER A 951 31.66 -7.13 28.02
CA SER A 951 31.72 -8.12 26.92
C SER A 951 31.01 -7.61 25.66
N ASP A 952 31.78 -7.17 24.67
CA ASP A 952 31.31 -7.05 23.29
C ASP A 952 31.03 -8.45 22.71
N VAL A 953 29.92 -8.61 21.99
CA VAL A 953 29.50 -9.89 21.39
C VAL A 953 28.84 -9.66 20.04
N THR A 954 29.60 -9.93 18.98
CA THR A 954 29.07 -10.11 17.64
C THR A 954 28.56 -11.55 17.43
N GLN A 955 27.45 -11.67 16.72
CA GLN A 955 26.99 -12.90 16.06
C GLN A 955 26.45 -12.49 14.67
N GLY A 956 26.63 -13.26 13.61
CA GLY A 956 27.33 -14.55 13.52
C GLY A 956 26.70 -15.39 12.42
N GLU A 957 27.29 -15.40 11.23
CA GLU A 957 26.74 -16.12 10.07
C GLU A 957 26.73 -17.64 10.28
N VAL A 958 25.70 -18.31 9.75
CA VAL A 958 25.65 -19.77 9.66
C VAL A 958 25.48 -20.17 8.19
N GLN A 959 26.60 -20.37 7.51
CA GLN A 959 26.64 -21.22 6.31
C GLN A 959 26.75 -22.68 6.74
N SER A 960 26.05 -23.58 6.04
CA SER A 960 26.13 -25.02 6.27
C SER A 960 26.64 -25.75 5.02
N THR A 961 27.82 -26.35 5.10
CA THR A 961 28.36 -27.25 4.09
C THR A 961 28.83 -28.56 4.74
N GLU A 962 28.21 -29.69 4.36
CA GLU A 962 28.66 -31.01 4.80
C GLU A 962 29.76 -31.55 3.87
N ALA A 963 30.91 -31.92 4.43
CA ALA A 963 31.94 -32.69 3.74
C ALA A 963 32.70 -33.64 4.70
N ARG A 964 32.06 -34.78 4.97
CA ARG A 964 32.58 -36.05 5.52
C ARG A 964 34.06 -36.17 5.96
N SER A 965 34.20 -36.66 7.21
CA SER A 965 34.98 -37.86 7.58
C SER A 965 36.41 -37.80 8.18
N ILE A 966 36.58 -38.71 9.17
CA ILE A 966 37.79 -39.49 9.55
C ILE A 966 38.78 -38.92 10.60
N THR A 967 38.40 -39.14 11.87
CA THR A 967 39.12 -40.00 12.87
C THR A 967 40.41 -39.53 13.61
N THR A 968 40.45 -39.86 14.91
CA THR A 968 41.61 -40.01 15.85
C THR A 968 42.39 -38.79 16.40
N CYS A 969 41.95 -38.31 17.56
CA CYS A 969 42.65 -38.47 18.87
C CYS A 969 44.20 -38.30 18.95
N LYS A 970 44.67 -37.20 19.60
CA LYS A 970 45.43 -37.25 20.88
C LYS A 970 45.82 -35.88 21.51
N ARG A 971 45.15 -35.55 22.63
CA ARG A 971 45.73 -35.23 23.96
C ARG A 971 46.96 -34.27 24.10
N LYS A 972 46.67 -33.03 24.56
CA LYS A 972 47.42 -32.16 25.53
C LYS A 972 48.93 -31.89 25.37
N LEU A 973 49.28 -30.58 25.33
CA LEU A 973 50.23 -29.84 26.20
C LEU A 973 50.15 -28.34 25.79
N ARG A 974 49.76 -27.35 26.62
CA ARG A 974 50.57 -26.62 27.63
C ARG A 974 52.01 -26.37 27.12
N ASN A 975 52.45 -25.13 26.88
CA ASN A 975 52.44 -23.99 27.82
C ASN A 975 52.44 -22.61 27.14
N ARG A 976 51.99 -21.61 27.91
CA ARG A 976 52.48 -20.21 28.01
C ARG A 976 53.23 -19.62 26.80
N HIS A 977 52.68 -18.53 26.27
CA HIS A 977 53.08 -17.24 26.84
C HIS A 977 51.87 -16.36 27.12
#